data_AF-A0A6B3DRY8-F1
#
_entry.id   AF-A0A6B3DRY8-F1
#
_cell.length_a   1.000
_cell.length_b   1.000
_cell.length_c   1.000
_cell.angle_alpha   90.00
_cell.angle_beta   90.00
_cell.angle_gamma   90.00
#
_symmetry.space_group_name_H-M   'P 1'
#
loop_
_entity.id
_entity.type
_entity.pdbx_description
1 polymer ?
#
loop_
_entity_poly.entity_id
_entity_poly.type
_entity_poly.pdbx_seq_one_letter_code
_entity_poly.pdbx_strand_id
1 'polypeptide(L)'
;MGITRTDWSEHYDSGKDFRRLGEGEKYLIIEHVPAPEGGRALDVGCGTGEMAEYLASLGYTVDGVDFAEGALARARAEHIGVQGVRWLCLDVEHDDLAGLAEDGYDLVVLRLSIAFIRDRARVLRRLAARLREGGVLVVITPVVEHTAEDRRHIALDESELAALTGGFEHVERFDAENLAVLVLRGPAGSLSVQEKVRPEPQAVFGAAVVVTDAFGRVLLGCSTQGMWELPGGRIETGEAVPAAAVRELAEETGLTARVEDAHVITVLHDDRADVRRVTAVVRVARWGGEVGLPEPHRFVRWEFHELSHLATLGAIFAPSAHALDAVWPGVIPGLPPTASYPIAVQQPPVPGEPAEAVRLRQAMAQTVIDGGWAPSEPVRDALRTVPRHRFAPEATLAAAYDGGDRAVITRRDETGAAISSVSAAWLQAAMIEALCLKPGAVVFEAGSGGYNAELLAHTAGPDGRVVTVDIDPWVVRRTRRFTTEAGSGRVTAVEADAALGAPASLVPRGGFDGSVITYNCWDIAPAWREQLAEGARMVLPLEIGGYTRAIAFERRGQVLHARHFTYCGFVRDQGRQARTIPAVSLLGGGLRLRFEHGTAAATAGLEEALRGPRHEAATGITMGAGAFFGSLQLYAATTLPAFCRLAAHQGPGQGVTAVEKGRDAPAIVGDASLAYLVHVQTRYGERPQDKRWEWVAHAFGEQGPRLAEQLAATVRAWDRHVRADDNSRHADPVLTVHPAGTPDALLPAGDVLDKEHCRLVFRWPGRDALALRPVERHGADAVTGGV
;
A
#
# COMPACT_ATOMS: atom_id res chain seq x y z
N MET A 1 -35.04 -1.61 36.96
CA MET A 1 -36.08 -2.66 37.08
C MET A 1 -37.38 -2.00 36.70
N GLY A 2 -38.05 -2.44 35.64
CA GLY A 2 -39.36 -1.90 35.28
C GLY A 2 -40.47 -2.87 35.62
N ILE A 3 -41.68 -2.34 35.75
CA ILE A 3 -42.91 -3.06 36.09
C ILE A 3 -43.19 -4.10 35.00
N THR A 4 -43.44 -5.35 35.37
CA THR A 4 -43.68 -6.47 34.45
C THR A 4 -45.17 -6.63 34.09
N ARG A 5 -45.47 -7.46 33.08
CA ARG A 5 -46.85 -7.78 32.69
C ARG A 5 -47.67 -8.38 33.84
N THR A 6 -47.00 -9.20 34.65
CA THR A 6 -47.60 -9.83 35.83
C THR A 6 -47.92 -8.80 36.90
N ASP A 7 -46.99 -7.88 37.18
CA ASP A 7 -47.20 -6.80 38.17
C ASP A 7 -48.40 -5.91 37.81
N TRP A 8 -48.56 -5.60 36.51
CA TRP A 8 -49.70 -4.83 36.01
C TRP A 8 -51.01 -5.61 36.06
N SER A 9 -51.01 -6.89 35.69
CA SER A 9 -52.23 -7.72 35.76
C SER A 9 -52.70 -7.88 37.21
N GLU A 10 -51.77 -8.13 38.15
CA GLU A 10 -52.06 -8.17 39.59
C GLU A 10 -52.58 -6.84 40.14
N HIS A 11 -52.06 -5.70 39.64
CA HIS A 11 -52.55 -4.38 40.02
C HIS A 11 -54.05 -4.21 39.69
N TYR A 12 -54.45 -4.54 38.46
CA TYR A 12 -55.84 -4.43 38.02
C TYR A 12 -56.77 -5.48 38.66
N ASP A 13 -56.27 -6.70 38.89
CA ASP A 13 -57.00 -7.77 39.57
C ASP A 13 -57.25 -7.45 41.05
N SER A 14 -56.38 -6.63 41.67
CA SER A 14 -56.55 -6.16 43.06
C SER A 14 -57.62 -5.06 43.23
N GLY A 15 -58.29 -4.64 42.15
CA GLY A 15 -59.36 -3.63 42.18
C GLY A 15 -58.88 -2.19 42.36
N LYS A 16 -57.58 -1.92 42.12
CA LYS A 16 -57.04 -0.55 42.11
C LYS A 16 -57.36 0.10 40.77
N ASP A 17 -58.04 1.25 40.83
CA ASP A 17 -58.44 2.00 39.64
C ASP A 17 -57.56 3.24 39.43
N PHE A 18 -57.43 3.65 38.17
CA PHE A 18 -56.78 4.88 37.78
C PHE A 18 -57.76 6.06 37.81
N ARG A 19 -57.21 7.27 37.62
CA ARG A 19 -57.99 8.50 37.53
C ARG A 19 -59.05 8.40 36.44
N ARG A 20 -60.32 8.62 36.81
CA ARG A 20 -61.48 8.70 35.91
C ARG A 20 -61.29 9.79 34.86
N LEU A 21 -61.88 9.59 33.67
CA LEU A 21 -61.85 10.54 32.57
C LEU A 21 -62.57 11.85 32.93
N GLY A 22 -61.83 12.94 32.96
CA GLY A 22 -62.31 14.28 33.33
C GLY A 22 -63.05 15.00 32.21
N GLU A 23 -63.86 16.01 32.56
CA GLU A 23 -64.61 16.81 31.58
C GLU A 23 -63.68 17.72 30.76
N GLY A 24 -62.56 18.18 31.34
CA GLY A 24 -61.56 18.96 30.60
C GLY A 24 -60.85 18.14 29.51
N GLU A 25 -60.51 16.88 29.81
CA GLU A 25 -59.92 15.95 28.84
C GLU A 25 -60.90 15.70 27.67
N LYS A 26 -62.17 15.45 27.99
CA LYS A 26 -63.24 15.21 27.01
C LYS A 26 -63.46 16.39 26.07
N TYR A 27 -63.48 17.60 26.62
CA TYR A 27 -63.66 18.83 25.87
C TYR A 27 -62.52 19.05 24.86
N LEU A 28 -61.26 18.90 25.29
CA LEU A 28 -60.09 19.06 24.40
C LEU A 28 -60.06 18.04 23.26
N ILE A 29 -60.49 16.80 23.51
CA ILE A 29 -60.59 15.78 22.45
C ILE A 29 -61.62 16.19 21.39
N ILE A 30 -62.80 16.69 21.80
CA ILE A 30 -63.85 17.14 20.86
C ILE A 30 -63.37 18.34 20.05
N GLU A 31 -62.75 19.33 20.71
CA GLU A 31 -62.36 20.59 20.06
C GLU A 31 -61.23 20.39 19.05
N HIS A 32 -60.18 19.63 19.42
CA HIS A 32 -58.97 19.53 18.60
C HIS A 32 -58.93 18.28 17.71
N VAL A 33 -59.77 17.28 17.98
CA VAL A 33 -59.79 16.01 17.23
C VAL A 33 -61.22 15.49 16.99
N PRO A 34 -62.08 16.26 16.30
CA PRO A 34 -63.45 15.84 16.01
C PRO A 34 -63.46 14.57 15.16
N ALA A 35 -64.35 13.63 15.50
CA ALA A 35 -64.45 12.35 14.79
C ALA A 35 -64.88 12.54 13.34
N PRO A 36 -64.07 12.13 12.34
CA PRO A 36 -64.53 12.10 10.96
C PRO A 36 -65.57 10.99 10.76
N GLU A 37 -66.37 11.10 9.71
CA GLU A 37 -67.33 10.05 9.35
C GLU A 37 -66.59 8.72 9.09
N GLY A 38 -66.86 7.70 9.90
CA GLY A 38 -66.15 6.41 9.86
C GLY A 38 -64.71 6.45 10.41
N GLY A 39 -64.39 7.45 11.25
CA GLY A 39 -63.07 7.62 11.82
C GLY A 39 -62.57 6.43 12.66
N ARG A 40 -61.25 6.27 12.71
CA ARG A 40 -60.58 5.23 13.52
C ARG A 40 -59.70 5.84 14.59
N ALA A 41 -59.79 5.29 15.80
CA ALA A 41 -58.93 5.67 16.91
C ALA A 41 -58.17 4.49 17.51
N LEU A 42 -56.98 4.75 18.05
CA LEU A 42 -56.17 3.80 18.81
C LEU A 42 -55.98 4.36 20.23
N ASP A 43 -56.43 3.63 21.24
CA ASP A 43 -56.22 3.96 22.66
C ASP A 43 -55.11 3.08 23.24
N VAL A 44 -53.95 3.67 23.52
CA VAL A 44 -52.71 2.97 23.89
C VAL A 44 -52.49 3.02 25.40
N GLY A 45 -52.46 1.84 26.02
CA GLY A 45 -52.55 1.69 27.46
C GLY A 45 -53.98 1.96 27.94
N CYS A 46 -54.96 1.34 27.27
CA CYS A 46 -56.38 1.63 27.48
C CYS A 46 -56.90 1.29 28.88
N GLY A 47 -56.14 0.50 29.68
CA GLY A 47 -56.52 0.09 31.02
C GLY A 47 -57.87 -0.64 31.02
N THR A 48 -58.80 -0.18 31.86
CA THR A 48 -60.16 -0.71 31.93
C THR A 48 -61.10 -0.18 30.84
N GLY A 49 -60.65 0.69 29.92
CA GLY A 49 -61.36 0.99 28.67
C GLY A 49 -62.20 2.28 28.62
N GLU A 50 -62.15 3.13 29.65
CA GLU A 50 -62.99 4.35 29.73
C GLU A 50 -62.76 5.33 28.56
N MET A 51 -61.50 5.52 28.12
CA MET A 51 -61.19 6.37 26.97
C MET A 51 -61.68 5.74 25.66
N ALA A 52 -61.44 4.45 25.44
CA ALA A 52 -61.93 3.74 24.27
C ALA A 52 -63.47 3.75 24.14
N GLU A 53 -64.21 3.59 25.25
CA GLU A 53 -65.68 3.74 25.24
C GLU A 53 -66.10 5.16 24.86
N TYR A 54 -65.46 6.17 25.44
CA TYR A 54 -65.76 7.57 25.14
C TYR A 54 -65.52 7.89 23.66
N LEU A 55 -64.39 7.47 23.09
CA LEU A 55 -64.08 7.65 21.67
C LEU A 55 -65.10 6.93 20.77
N ALA A 56 -65.55 5.73 21.14
CA ALA A 56 -66.61 5.03 20.41
C ALA A 56 -67.93 5.80 20.45
N SER A 57 -68.28 6.43 21.58
CA SER A 57 -69.48 7.27 21.71
C SER A 57 -69.45 8.52 20.82
N LEU A 58 -68.25 9.00 20.47
CA LEU A 58 -68.03 10.11 19.53
C LEU A 58 -68.09 9.68 18.06
N GLY A 59 -68.23 8.37 17.78
CA GLY A 59 -68.35 7.82 16.43
C GLY A 59 -67.08 7.17 15.87
N TYR A 60 -66.01 7.03 16.66
CA TYR A 60 -64.82 6.30 16.24
C TYR A 60 -65.04 4.77 16.27
N THR A 61 -64.42 4.06 15.33
CA THR A 61 -64.09 2.64 15.53
C THR A 61 -62.74 2.56 16.26
N VAL A 62 -62.71 1.93 17.44
CA VAL A 62 -61.58 2.03 18.36
C VAL A 62 -60.85 0.70 18.50
N ASP A 63 -59.53 0.72 18.36
CA ASP A 63 -58.65 -0.33 18.88
C ASP A 63 -58.15 0.08 20.27
N GLY A 64 -58.60 -0.62 21.31
CA GLY A 64 -58.11 -0.44 22.68
C GLY A 64 -57.00 -1.44 22.96
N VAL A 65 -55.77 -0.96 23.19
CA VAL A 65 -54.62 -1.83 23.40
C VAL A 65 -54.00 -1.64 24.77
N ASP A 66 -53.69 -2.75 25.44
CA ASP A 66 -52.98 -2.74 26.72
C ASP A 66 -52.02 -3.92 26.81
N PHE A 67 -50.93 -3.73 27.54
CA PHE A 67 -49.93 -4.76 27.80
C PHE A 67 -50.44 -5.78 28.84
N ALA A 68 -51.37 -5.39 29.71
CA ALA A 68 -51.90 -6.20 30.80
C ALA A 68 -53.22 -6.90 30.43
N GLU A 69 -53.20 -8.23 30.48
CA GLU A 69 -54.37 -9.04 30.12
C GLU A 69 -55.50 -8.93 31.13
N GLY A 70 -55.18 -8.73 32.42
CA GLY A 70 -56.17 -8.44 33.47
C GLY A 70 -56.94 -7.14 33.25
N ALA A 71 -56.26 -6.10 32.73
CA ALA A 71 -56.91 -4.83 32.37
C ALA A 71 -57.95 -5.02 31.26
N LEU A 72 -57.58 -5.77 30.21
CA LEU A 72 -58.46 -6.07 29.08
C LEU A 72 -59.62 -7.00 29.46
N ALA A 73 -59.40 -7.94 30.38
CA ALA A 73 -60.47 -8.79 30.90
C ALA A 73 -61.54 -7.96 31.62
N ARG A 74 -61.12 -6.99 32.46
CA ARG A 74 -62.02 -6.02 33.10
C ARG A 74 -62.70 -5.11 32.08
N ALA A 75 -61.97 -4.57 31.11
CA ALA A 75 -62.54 -3.71 30.06
C ALA A 75 -63.67 -4.42 29.28
N ARG A 76 -63.48 -5.69 28.93
CA ARG A 76 -64.50 -6.50 28.26
C ARG A 76 -65.73 -6.75 29.13
N ALA A 77 -65.54 -6.91 30.44
CA ALA A 77 -66.63 -7.16 31.39
C ALA A 77 -67.44 -5.89 31.68
N GLU A 78 -66.76 -4.76 31.89
CA GLU A 78 -67.37 -3.47 32.23
C GLU A 78 -68.08 -2.82 31.02
N HIS A 79 -67.59 -3.07 29.78
CA HIS A 79 -68.10 -2.45 28.55
C HIS A 79 -68.78 -3.44 27.58
N ILE A 80 -69.44 -4.48 28.07
CA ILE A 80 -70.05 -5.54 27.24
C ILE A 80 -71.08 -5.05 26.20
N GLY A 81 -71.69 -3.89 26.44
CA GLY A 81 -72.69 -3.29 25.56
C GLY A 81 -72.15 -2.33 24.50
N VAL A 82 -70.87 -1.95 24.58
CA VAL A 82 -70.26 -0.95 23.68
C VAL A 82 -69.93 -1.61 22.35
N GLN A 83 -70.47 -1.07 21.26
CA GLN A 83 -70.16 -1.51 19.90
C GLN A 83 -69.00 -0.70 19.32
N GLY A 84 -68.23 -1.28 18.41
CA GLY A 84 -67.16 -0.56 17.69
C GLY A 84 -65.81 -0.49 18.40
N VAL A 85 -65.62 -1.19 19.53
CA VAL A 85 -64.32 -1.29 20.22
C VAL A 85 -63.74 -2.70 20.10
N ARG A 86 -62.48 -2.79 19.69
CA ARG A 86 -61.70 -4.03 19.63
C ARG A 86 -60.58 -3.98 20.66
N TRP A 87 -60.63 -4.89 21.64
CA TRP A 87 -59.64 -5.00 22.72
C TRP A 87 -58.50 -5.94 22.33
N LEU A 88 -57.25 -5.48 22.36
CA LEU A 88 -56.06 -6.25 21.94
C LEU A 88 -54.98 -6.22 23.03
N CYS A 89 -54.42 -7.39 23.35
CA CYS A 89 -53.24 -7.47 24.20
C CYS A 89 -51.99 -7.23 23.33
N LEU A 90 -51.28 -6.12 23.58
CA LEU A 90 -50.17 -5.66 22.76
C LEU A 90 -49.16 -4.86 23.57
N ASP A 91 -47.89 -5.25 23.51
CA ASP A 91 -46.78 -4.43 24.00
C ASP A 91 -46.33 -3.44 22.92
N VAL A 92 -46.74 -2.17 23.02
CA VAL A 92 -46.36 -1.15 22.02
C VAL A 92 -44.86 -0.84 21.98
N GLU A 93 -44.09 -1.19 23.01
CA GLU A 93 -42.63 -1.04 23.01
C GLU A 93 -41.95 -2.16 22.23
N HIS A 94 -42.41 -3.41 22.37
CA HIS A 94 -41.66 -4.58 21.89
C HIS A 94 -42.34 -5.35 20.75
N ASP A 95 -43.67 -5.36 20.68
CA ASP A 95 -44.39 -6.17 19.71
C ASP A 95 -44.46 -5.50 18.32
N ASP A 96 -44.77 -6.33 17.32
CA ASP A 96 -45.14 -5.86 15.99
C ASP A 96 -46.55 -5.25 16.02
N LEU A 97 -46.70 -4.09 15.38
CA LEU A 97 -47.97 -3.39 15.29
C LEU A 97 -48.83 -3.92 14.13
N ALA A 98 -48.40 -4.94 13.38
CA ALA A 98 -49.14 -5.48 12.22
C ALA A 98 -50.58 -5.92 12.53
N GLY A 99 -50.90 -6.28 13.78
CA GLY A 99 -52.28 -6.62 14.19
C GLY A 99 -53.24 -5.43 14.34
N LEU A 100 -52.71 -4.21 14.30
CA LEU A 100 -53.46 -2.95 14.27
C LEU A 100 -54.05 -2.68 12.87
N ALA A 101 -54.94 -1.71 12.76
CA ALA A 101 -55.61 -1.36 11.51
C ALA A 101 -54.59 -1.07 10.38
N GLU A 102 -54.70 -1.78 9.26
CA GLU A 102 -53.80 -1.64 8.11
C GLU A 102 -53.92 -0.25 7.47
N ASP A 103 -55.14 0.30 7.40
CA ASP A 103 -55.43 1.60 6.80
C ASP A 103 -55.07 2.81 7.70
N GLY A 104 -54.43 2.58 8.85
CA GLY A 104 -54.02 3.62 9.80
C GLY A 104 -55.17 4.22 10.64
N TYR A 105 -54.83 5.23 11.44
CA TYR A 105 -55.72 5.88 12.41
C TYR A 105 -55.84 7.39 12.18
N ASP A 106 -57.02 7.95 12.47
CA ASP A 106 -57.24 9.39 12.50
C ASP A 106 -56.83 9.99 13.86
N LEU A 107 -56.88 9.17 14.91
CA LEU A 107 -56.49 9.55 16.27
C LEU A 107 -55.72 8.41 16.97
N VAL A 108 -54.58 8.73 17.58
CA VAL A 108 -53.89 7.85 18.54
C VAL A 108 -53.82 8.57 19.88
N VAL A 109 -54.33 7.97 20.95
CA VAL A 109 -54.31 8.54 22.31
C VAL A 109 -53.44 7.70 23.21
N LEU A 110 -52.55 8.36 23.95
CA LEU A 110 -51.81 7.79 25.07
C LEU A 110 -52.23 8.52 26.34
N ARG A 111 -53.15 7.94 27.10
CA ARG A 111 -53.65 8.54 28.34
C ARG A 111 -53.01 7.86 29.56
N LEU A 112 -52.31 8.65 30.36
CA LEU A 112 -51.64 8.24 31.61
C LEU A 112 -50.64 7.07 31.46
N SER A 113 -50.31 6.68 30.23
CA SER A 113 -49.46 5.52 29.92
C SER A 113 -48.02 5.91 29.56
N ILE A 114 -47.80 7.12 29.04
CA ILE A 114 -46.49 7.56 28.51
C ILE A 114 -45.36 7.55 29.55
N ALA A 115 -45.67 7.79 30.83
CA ALA A 115 -44.69 7.77 31.92
C ALA A 115 -44.07 6.38 32.12
N PHE A 116 -44.82 5.32 31.82
CA PHE A 116 -44.41 3.93 31.97
C PHE A 116 -43.67 3.35 30.76
N ILE A 117 -43.75 4.03 29.61
CA ILE A 117 -43.02 3.67 28.39
C ILE A 117 -41.56 4.11 28.56
N ARG A 118 -40.61 3.22 28.27
CA ARG A 118 -39.17 3.53 28.38
C ARG A 118 -38.67 4.25 27.13
N ASP A 119 -38.94 3.69 25.95
CA ASP A 119 -38.47 4.23 24.68
C ASP A 119 -39.48 5.22 24.07
N ARG A 120 -39.89 6.24 24.84
CA ARG A 120 -41.02 7.14 24.51
C ARG A 120 -40.92 7.73 23.11
N ALA A 121 -39.77 8.27 22.73
CA ALA A 121 -39.56 8.86 21.40
C ALA A 121 -39.68 7.82 20.26
N ARG A 122 -39.18 6.59 20.46
CA ARG A 122 -39.31 5.50 19.48
C ARG A 122 -40.77 5.09 19.32
N VAL A 123 -41.48 4.91 20.43
CA VAL A 123 -42.90 4.52 20.44
C VAL A 123 -43.77 5.59 19.80
N LEU A 124 -43.62 6.86 20.19
CA LEU A 124 -44.38 7.95 19.59
C LEU A 124 -44.14 8.06 18.08
N ARG A 125 -42.92 7.84 17.58
CA ARG A 125 -42.65 7.80 16.13
C ARG A 125 -43.29 6.61 15.43
N ARG A 126 -43.22 5.41 16.04
CA ARG A 126 -43.88 4.20 15.49
C ARG A 126 -45.39 4.38 15.42
N LEU A 127 -45.99 4.99 16.45
CA LEU A 127 -47.42 5.28 16.50
C LEU A 127 -47.80 6.42 15.54
N ALA A 128 -47.00 7.48 15.44
CA ALA A 128 -47.21 8.56 14.48
C ALA A 128 -47.15 8.05 13.03
N ALA A 129 -46.29 7.07 12.74
CA ALA A 129 -46.24 6.42 11.43
C ALA A 129 -47.50 5.58 11.10
N ARG A 130 -48.38 5.33 12.08
CA ARG A 130 -49.70 4.71 11.89
C ARG A 130 -50.83 5.72 11.71
N LEU A 131 -50.54 7.02 11.81
CA LEU A 131 -51.53 8.05 11.53
C LEU A 131 -51.77 8.17 10.02
N ARG A 132 -53.04 8.39 9.67
CA ARG A 132 -53.44 8.83 8.33
C ARG A 132 -52.98 10.26 8.10
N GLU A 133 -53.04 10.69 6.84
CA GLU A 133 -52.82 12.11 6.50
C GLU A 133 -53.81 12.99 7.28
N GLY A 134 -53.30 14.00 7.98
CA GLY A 134 -54.11 14.85 8.88
C GLY A 134 -54.44 14.24 10.25
N GLY A 135 -54.04 12.99 10.51
CA GLY A 135 -54.25 12.31 11.79
C GLY A 135 -53.47 12.94 12.94
N VAL A 136 -53.92 12.65 14.17
CA VAL A 136 -53.45 13.31 15.40
C VAL A 136 -52.98 12.29 16.43
N LEU A 137 -51.83 12.56 17.05
CA LEU A 137 -51.41 11.84 18.26
C LEU A 137 -51.62 12.74 19.48
N VAL A 138 -52.33 12.23 20.48
CA VAL A 138 -52.62 12.94 21.73
C VAL A 138 -51.95 12.21 22.89
N VAL A 139 -51.15 12.93 23.67
CA VAL A 139 -50.56 12.43 24.92
C VAL A 139 -51.16 13.19 26.09
N ILE A 140 -51.76 12.46 27.03
CA ILE A 140 -52.31 13.02 28.27
C ILE A 140 -51.54 12.44 29.43
N THR A 141 -50.83 13.27 30.20
CA THR A 141 -49.93 12.78 31.26
C THR A 141 -49.88 13.71 32.46
N PRO A 142 -49.67 13.19 33.69
CA PRO A 142 -49.40 14.04 34.84
C PRO A 142 -48.10 14.80 34.67
N VAL A 143 -48.04 16.02 35.22
CA VAL A 143 -46.83 16.84 35.25
C VAL A 143 -46.23 16.87 36.66
N VAL A 144 -44.91 16.90 36.74
CA VAL A 144 -44.17 16.86 38.02
C VAL A 144 -44.56 18.03 38.93
N GLU A 145 -44.85 19.20 38.36
CA GLU A 145 -45.25 20.41 39.08
C GLU A 145 -46.50 20.20 39.95
N HIS A 146 -47.46 19.42 39.46
CA HIS A 146 -48.75 19.19 40.13
C HIS A 146 -48.85 17.80 40.78
N THR A 147 -47.76 17.04 40.79
CA THR A 147 -47.71 15.67 41.33
C THR A 147 -46.90 15.61 42.62
N ALA A 148 -47.50 15.02 43.66
CA ALA A 148 -46.84 14.79 44.94
C ALA A 148 -45.55 13.97 44.78
N GLU A 149 -44.57 14.21 45.65
CA GLU A 149 -43.20 13.70 45.51
C GLU A 149 -43.12 12.17 45.41
N ASP A 150 -43.92 11.46 46.21
CA ASP A 150 -44.02 10.00 46.22
C ASP A 150 -44.60 9.42 44.91
N ARG A 151 -45.27 10.25 44.11
CA ARG A 151 -45.92 9.88 42.85
C ARG A 151 -45.25 10.49 41.62
N ARG A 152 -44.13 11.19 41.75
CA ARG A 152 -43.46 11.81 40.58
C ARG A 152 -42.98 10.81 39.53
N HIS A 153 -42.79 9.54 39.89
CA HIS A 153 -42.42 8.47 38.97
C HIS A 153 -43.49 8.17 37.89
N ILE A 154 -44.70 8.71 38.01
CA ILE A 154 -45.77 8.62 37.00
C ILE A 154 -46.08 9.96 36.32
N ALA A 155 -45.20 10.96 36.47
CA ALA A 155 -45.36 12.29 35.93
C ALA A 155 -44.12 12.68 35.10
N LEU A 156 -44.31 13.55 34.11
CA LEU A 156 -43.22 14.09 33.30
C LEU A 156 -42.91 15.53 33.69
N ASP A 157 -41.65 15.92 33.63
CA ASP A 157 -41.25 17.33 33.76
C ASP A 157 -41.30 18.07 32.41
N GLU A 158 -41.11 19.39 32.44
CA GLU A 158 -41.15 20.21 31.22
C GLU A 158 -40.05 19.86 30.21
N SER A 159 -38.91 19.33 30.66
CA SER A 159 -37.84 18.90 29.75
C SER A 159 -38.23 17.60 29.03
N GLU A 160 -38.85 16.66 29.74
CA GLU A 160 -39.39 15.44 29.14
C GLU A 160 -40.54 15.74 28.18
N LEU A 161 -41.45 16.65 28.53
CA LEU A 161 -42.56 17.08 27.65
C LEU A 161 -42.01 17.74 26.38
N ALA A 162 -41.03 18.63 26.49
CA ALA A 162 -40.35 19.22 25.33
C ALA A 162 -39.63 18.18 24.46
N ALA A 163 -39.05 17.14 25.07
CA ALA A 163 -38.39 16.06 24.33
C ALA A 163 -39.39 15.19 23.56
N LEU A 164 -40.61 14.97 24.08
CA LEU A 164 -41.67 14.24 23.38
C LEU A 164 -42.19 14.98 22.15
N THR A 165 -42.21 16.32 22.20
CA THR A 165 -42.78 17.15 21.14
C THR A 165 -41.79 17.46 20.00
N GLY A 166 -40.48 17.40 20.26
CA GLY A 166 -39.44 17.79 19.29
C GLY A 166 -39.36 16.98 17.98
N GLY A 167 -40.18 15.93 17.83
CA GLY A 167 -40.29 15.12 16.61
C GLY A 167 -41.51 15.44 15.74
N PHE A 168 -42.26 16.50 16.04
CA PHE A 168 -43.50 16.85 15.34
C PHE A 168 -43.46 18.28 14.79
N GLU A 169 -44.11 18.50 13.64
CA GLU A 169 -44.16 19.78 12.93
C GLU A 169 -45.08 20.78 13.61
N HIS A 170 -46.21 20.29 14.14
CA HIS A 170 -47.18 21.10 14.86
C HIS A 170 -47.47 20.48 16.22
N VAL A 171 -47.27 21.29 17.26
CA VAL A 171 -47.40 20.92 18.67
C VAL A 171 -48.27 21.96 19.35
N GLU A 172 -49.37 21.51 19.94
CA GLU A 172 -50.20 22.33 20.82
C GLU A 172 -50.18 21.70 22.21
N ARG A 173 -50.01 22.54 23.24
CA ARG A 173 -50.03 22.12 24.65
C ARG A 173 -51.20 22.81 25.35
N PHE A 174 -51.98 22.02 26.05
CA PHE A 174 -53.04 22.47 26.95
C PHE A 174 -52.86 21.83 28.33
N ASP A 175 -53.50 22.40 29.34
CA ASP A 175 -53.56 21.83 30.68
C ASP A 175 -55.02 21.54 31.05
N ALA A 176 -55.30 20.32 31.47
CA ALA A 176 -56.62 19.87 31.89
C ALA A 176 -56.53 19.19 33.25
N GLU A 177 -57.12 19.82 34.27
CA GLU A 177 -57.26 19.25 35.61
C GLU A 177 -55.92 18.70 36.18
N ASN A 178 -54.84 19.48 36.07
CA ASN A 178 -53.46 19.14 36.47
C ASN A 178 -52.74 18.09 35.60
N LEU A 179 -53.24 17.82 34.39
CA LEU A 179 -52.57 17.00 33.38
C LEU A 179 -52.14 17.88 32.21
N ALA A 180 -50.98 17.57 31.62
CA ALA A 180 -50.61 18.12 30.32
C ALA A 180 -51.30 17.30 29.23
N VAL A 181 -51.91 18.00 28.27
CA VAL A 181 -52.50 17.45 27.05
C VAL A 181 -51.69 17.98 25.87
N LEU A 182 -50.96 17.08 25.21
CA LEU A 182 -50.16 17.39 24.03
C LEU A 182 -50.89 16.90 22.79
N VAL A 183 -51.15 17.80 21.85
CA VAL A 183 -51.73 17.50 20.54
C VAL A 183 -50.64 17.62 19.49
N LEU A 184 -50.30 16.51 18.84
CA LEU A 184 -49.13 16.37 17.98
C LEU A 184 -49.55 15.99 16.56
N ARG A 185 -49.07 16.75 15.55
CA ARG A 185 -49.39 16.53 14.13
C ARG A 185 -48.13 16.64 13.27
N GLY A 186 -48.07 15.80 12.24
CA GLY A 186 -46.99 15.76 11.24
C GLY A 186 -45.64 15.35 11.86
N PRO A 187 -45.10 14.16 11.59
CA PRO A 187 -43.73 13.84 12.04
C PRO A 187 -42.71 14.73 11.32
N ALA A 188 -41.79 15.36 12.06
CA ALA A 188 -40.80 16.29 11.52
C ALA A 188 -39.84 15.60 10.53
N GLY A 189 -39.77 16.10 9.30
CA GLY A 189 -38.99 15.50 8.20
C GLY A 189 -37.53 15.98 8.04
N SER A 190 -37.06 16.96 8.83
CA SER A 190 -35.72 17.55 8.64
C SER A 190 -34.82 17.45 9.88
N LEU A 191 -33.54 17.13 9.65
CA LEU A 191 -32.49 17.14 10.67
C LEU A 191 -32.07 18.59 10.95
N SER A 192 -32.17 19.04 12.19
CA SER A 192 -31.54 20.28 12.65
C SER A 192 -30.35 19.97 13.56
N VAL A 193 -29.22 20.62 13.30
CA VAL A 193 -28.01 20.54 14.12
C VAL A 193 -27.85 21.87 14.83
N GLN A 194 -27.78 21.85 16.16
CA GLN A 194 -27.62 23.03 16.99
C GLN A 194 -26.40 22.88 17.91
N GLU A 195 -25.56 23.91 17.99
CA GLU A 195 -24.45 23.95 18.94
C GLU A 195 -24.93 24.42 20.32
N LYS A 196 -24.46 23.72 21.37
CA LYS A 196 -24.97 23.89 22.74
C LYS A 196 -24.48 25.16 23.47
N VAL A 197 -23.42 25.80 22.98
CA VAL A 197 -22.78 27.09 23.37
C VAL A 197 -21.32 27.06 22.87
N ARG A 198 -20.72 28.22 22.55
CA ARG A 198 -19.31 28.32 22.11
C ARG A 198 -18.36 27.96 23.27
N PRO A 199 -17.52 26.91 23.14
CA PRO A 199 -16.56 26.55 24.19
C PRO A 199 -15.43 27.58 24.31
N GLU A 200 -14.85 27.73 25.50
CA GLU A 200 -13.64 28.53 25.68
C GLU A 200 -12.43 27.88 24.98
N PRO A 201 -11.55 28.64 24.29
CA PRO A 201 -10.38 28.06 23.64
C PRO A 201 -9.36 27.51 24.66
N GLN A 202 -9.17 26.20 24.69
CA GLN A 202 -8.24 25.51 25.61
C GLN A 202 -6.95 25.00 24.95
N ALA A 203 -6.76 25.23 23.64
CA ALA A 203 -5.62 24.73 22.88
C ALA A 203 -5.11 25.75 21.84
N VAL A 204 -3.81 25.72 21.58
CA VAL A 204 -3.21 26.45 20.45
C VAL A 204 -3.18 25.51 19.25
N PHE A 205 -3.88 25.89 18.17
CA PHE A 205 -3.85 25.16 16.91
C PHE A 205 -2.96 25.90 15.90
N GLY A 206 -1.86 25.28 15.49
CA GLY A 206 -0.92 25.83 14.53
C GLY A 206 -0.71 24.94 13.31
N ALA A 207 -0.13 25.51 12.26
CA ALA A 207 0.31 24.79 11.07
C ALA A 207 1.84 24.81 10.99
N ALA A 208 2.46 23.64 10.86
CA ALA A 208 3.88 23.49 10.60
C ALA A 208 4.07 23.13 9.12
N VAL A 209 4.84 23.95 8.40
CA VAL A 209 4.96 23.88 6.94
C VAL A 209 6.24 23.17 6.55
N VAL A 210 6.13 22.03 5.87
CA VAL A 210 7.27 21.26 5.37
C VAL A 210 7.45 21.57 3.89
N VAL A 211 8.55 22.25 3.58
CA VAL A 211 8.96 22.63 2.22
C VAL A 211 10.30 22.01 1.89
N THR A 212 10.42 21.43 0.70
CA THR A 212 11.68 20.92 0.17
C THR A 212 12.09 21.62 -1.11
N ASP A 213 13.39 21.78 -1.32
CA ASP A 213 13.93 22.24 -2.60
C ASP A 213 14.01 21.12 -3.65
N ALA A 214 14.51 21.46 -4.85
CA ALA A 214 14.72 20.49 -5.93
C ALA A 214 15.76 19.39 -5.59
N PHE A 215 16.52 19.57 -4.52
CA PHE A 215 17.49 18.61 -4.00
C PHE A 215 16.90 17.73 -2.89
N GLY A 216 15.64 17.95 -2.50
CA GLY A 216 14.95 17.27 -1.40
C GLY A 216 15.50 17.62 -0.01
N ARG A 217 16.19 18.77 0.11
CA ARG A 217 16.58 19.35 1.40
C ARG A 217 15.39 20.08 1.99
N VAL A 218 15.20 20.02 3.31
CA VAL A 218 14.09 20.69 4.01
C VAL A 218 14.49 22.08 4.47
N LEU A 219 13.59 23.05 4.31
CA LEU A 219 13.78 24.42 4.78
C LEU A 219 13.60 24.52 6.30
N LEU A 220 14.59 25.07 7.01
CA LEU A 220 14.50 25.41 8.43
C LEU A 220 15.03 26.82 8.69
N GLY A 221 14.41 27.50 9.63
CA GLY A 221 14.78 28.84 10.09
C GLY A 221 15.49 28.75 11.43
N CYS A 222 16.64 29.41 11.56
CA CYS A 222 17.31 29.55 12.86
C CYS A 222 16.67 30.73 13.60
N SER A 223 15.90 30.44 14.66
CA SER A 223 15.26 31.46 15.48
C SER A 223 16.28 32.33 16.21
N THR A 224 15.88 33.52 16.63
CA THR A 224 16.71 34.40 17.47
C THR A 224 17.05 33.79 18.84
N GLN A 225 16.39 32.70 19.21
CA GLN A 225 16.66 31.90 20.41
C GLN A 225 17.66 30.74 20.16
N GLY A 226 18.17 30.60 18.93
CA GLY A 226 19.17 29.59 18.57
C GLY A 226 18.60 28.19 18.35
N MET A 227 17.31 28.06 18.05
CA MET A 227 16.67 26.80 17.68
C MET A 227 16.31 26.78 16.19
N TRP A 228 16.33 25.61 15.57
CA TRP A 228 15.85 25.43 14.20
C TRP A 228 14.36 25.09 14.18
N GLU A 229 13.61 25.75 13.31
CA GLU A 229 12.15 25.64 13.24
C GLU A 229 11.67 25.54 11.79
N LEU A 230 10.58 24.82 11.55
CA LEU A 230 9.86 24.88 10.29
C LEU A 230 9.14 26.24 10.18
N PRO A 231 8.89 26.74 8.96
CA PRO A 231 7.94 27.82 8.80
C PRO A 231 6.59 27.43 9.38
N GLY A 232 5.91 28.35 10.05
CA GLY A 232 4.62 28.05 10.62
C GLY A 232 4.17 28.97 11.76
N GLY A 233 2.86 28.94 11.99
CA GLY A 233 2.25 29.80 12.99
C GLY A 233 0.84 29.36 13.34
N ARG A 234 0.13 30.27 14.02
CA ARG A 234 -1.21 30.01 14.53
C ARG A 234 -2.20 30.08 13.37
N ILE A 235 -3.17 29.18 13.36
CA ILE A 235 -4.29 29.25 12.43
C ILE A 235 -5.24 30.34 12.90
N GLU A 236 -5.55 31.30 12.03
CA GLU A 236 -6.46 32.39 12.35
C GLU A 236 -7.93 31.93 12.42
N THR A 237 -8.78 32.75 13.02
CA THR A 237 -10.20 32.39 13.16
C THR A 237 -10.88 32.32 11.80
N GLY A 238 -11.42 31.15 11.44
CA GLY A 238 -12.07 30.91 10.15
C GLY A 238 -11.11 30.54 9.01
N GLU A 239 -9.80 30.46 9.29
CA GLU A 239 -8.78 30.10 8.32
C GLU A 239 -8.66 28.58 8.17
N ALA A 240 -8.54 28.10 6.92
CA ALA A 240 -8.27 26.70 6.65
C ALA A 240 -6.78 26.38 6.87
N VAL A 241 -6.47 25.19 7.38
CA VAL A 241 -5.08 24.75 7.65
C VAL A 241 -4.13 24.97 6.45
N PRO A 242 -4.47 24.57 5.21
CA PRO A 242 -3.60 24.81 4.06
C PRO A 242 -3.40 26.30 3.75
N ALA A 243 -4.41 27.14 3.98
CA ALA A 243 -4.32 28.58 3.78
C ALA A 243 -3.38 29.23 4.81
N ALA A 244 -3.50 28.83 6.09
CA ALA A 244 -2.59 29.26 7.15
C ALA A 244 -1.14 28.89 6.83
N ALA A 245 -0.90 27.66 6.39
CA ALA A 245 0.44 27.21 5.99
C ALA A 245 1.03 28.04 4.84
N VAL A 246 0.24 28.35 3.81
CA VAL A 246 0.69 29.17 2.68
C VAL A 246 0.98 30.62 3.10
N ARG A 247 0.14 31.19 3.98
CA ARG A 247 0.34 32.53 4.53
C ARG A 247 1.61 32.61 5.37
N GLU A 248 1.76 31.75 6.37
CA GLU A 248 2.93 31.72 7.26
C GLU A 248 4.22 31.48 6.47
N LEU A 249 4.19 30.60 5.46
CA LEU A 249 5.34 30.38 4.58
C LEU A 249 5.76 31.69 3.88
N ALA A 250 4.80 32.46 3.36
CA ALA A 250 5.08 33.72 2.68
C ALA A 250 5.57 34.80 3.63
N GLU A 251 4.94 34.94 4.80
CA GLU A 251 5.28 35.93 5.83
C GLU A 251 6.68 35.69 6.39
N GLU A 252 7.03 34.45 6.73
CA GLU A 252 8.29 34.16 7.43
C GLU A 252 9.49 33.98 6.48
N THR A 253 9.27 33.50 5.26
CA THR A 253 10.36 33.11 4.34
C THR A 253 10.39 33.88 3.03
N GLY A 254 9.28 34.56 2.66
CA GLY A 254 9.10 35.18 1.35
C GLY A 254 8.75 34.20 0.22
N LEU A 255 8.64 32.90 0.50
CA LEU A 255 8.23 31.88 -0.47
C LEU A 255 6.72 31.89 -0.69
N THR A 256 6.29 31.73 -1.94
CA THR A 256 4.88 31.71 -2.32
C THR A 256 4.45 30.31 -2.74
N ALA A 257 3.23 29.91 -2.39
CA ALA A 257 2.64 28.64 -2.79
C ALA A 257 1.15 28.82 -3.05
N ARG A 258 0.52 27.86 -3.73
CA ARG A 258 -0.94 27.83 -3.89
C ARG A 258 -1.55 26.91 -2.84
N VAL A 259 -2.78 27.22 -2.40
CA VAL A 259 -3.49 26.45 -1.37
C VAL A 259 -3.72 25.00 -1.82
N GLU A 260 -3.96 24.77 -3.11
CA GLU A 260 -4.09 23.43 -3.68
C GLU A 260 -2.82 22.60 -3.65
N ASP A 261 -1.65 23.22 -3.54
CA ASP A 261 -0.35 22.56 -3.43
C ASP A 261 0.06 22.31 -1.96
N ALA A 262 -0.77 22.72 -0.98
CA ALA A 262 -0.53 22.56 0.45
C ALA A 262 -1.38 21.41 1.05
N HIS A 263 -0.73 20.31 1.40
CA HIS A 263 -1.39 19.07 1.81
C HIS A 263 -1.19 18.77 3.29
N VAL A 264 -2.29 18.62 4.04
CA VAL A 264 -2.24 18.22 5.45
C VAL A 264 -1.96 16.71 5.54
N ILE A 265 -0.83 16.35 6.15
CA ILE A 265 -0.37 14.96 6.26
C ILE A 265 -0.92 14.30 7.52
N THR A 266 -0.80 14.98 8.66
CA THR A 266 -1.27 14.51 9.96
C THR A 266 -1.58 15.70 10.85
N VAL A 267 -2.38 15.46 11.88
CA VAL A 267 -2.49 16.36 13.03
C VAL A 267 -1.78 15.72 14.22
N LEU A 268 -0.91 16.48 14.87
CA LEU A 268 -0.18 16.06 16.06
C LEU A 268 -0.80 16.70 17.29
N HIS A 269 -0.91 15.93 18.37
CA HIS A 269 -1.40 16.39 19.66
C HIS A 269 -0.35 16.13 20.74
N ASP A 270 0.10 17.22 21.37
CA ASP A 270 1.09 17.22 22.44
C ASP A 270 0.48 17.79 23.73
N ASP A 271 0.50 16.97 24.79
CA ASP A 271 -0.01 17.28 26.13
C ASP A 271 1.10 17.76 27.09
N ARG A 272 2.29 18.12 26.59
CA ARG A 272 3.43 18.49 27.44
C ARG A 272 3.43 19.98 27.84
N ALA A 273 3.71 20.23 29.12
CA ALA A 273 3.98 21.55 29.72
C ALA A 273 2.80 22.55 29.62
N ASP A 274 1.75 22.27 30.40
CA ASP A 274 0.65 23.18 30.79
C ASP A 274 -0.25 23.67 29.64
N VAL A 275 0.15 23.43 28.39
CA VAL A 275 -0.49 23.90 27.16
C VAL A 275 -0.82 22.69 26.29
N ARG A 276 -2.11 22.52 25.93
CA ARG A 276 -2.51 21.56 24.90
C ARG A 276 -2.20 22.14 23.53
N ARG A 277 -1.23 21.56 22.83
CA ARG A 277 -0.85 22.00 21.48
C ARG A 277 -1.36 21.01 20.44
N VAL A 278 -2.03 21.55 19.44
CA VAL A 278 -2.43 20.84 18.24
C VAL A 278 -1.64 21.41 17.07
N THR A 279 -0.93 20.57 16.32
CA THR A 279 -0.12 21.01 15.18
C THR A 279 -0.56 20.24 13.94
N ALA A 280 -1.10 20.94 12.95
CA ALA A 280 -1.29 20.36 11.63
C ALA A 280 0.04 20.38 10.86
N VAL A 281 0.46 19.22 10.36
CA VAL A 281 1.67 19.09 9.55
C VAL A 281 1.27 19.21 8.09
N VAL A 282 1.75 20.26 7.42
CA VAL A 282 1.37 20.61 6.05
C VAL A 282 2.58 20.50 5.13
N ARG A 283 2.53 19.62 4.13
CA ARG A 283 3.56 19.52 3.10
C ARG A 283 3.16 20.37 1.89
N VAL A 284 4.03 21.27 1.47
CA VAL A 284 3.81 22.08 0.26
C VAL A 284 4.55 21.45 -0.92
N ALA A 285 3.82 20.95 -1.90
CA ALA A 285 4.35 20.21 -3.04
C ALA A 285 4.97 21.12 -4.12
N ARG A 286 4.46 22.36 -4.25
CA ARG A 286 4.95 23.35 -5.22
C ARG A 286 4.97 24.74 -4.59
N TRP A 287 6.07 25.45 -4.79
CA TRP A 287 6.29 26.81 -4.32
C TRP A 287 7.18 27.58 -5.31
N GLY A 288 7.28 28.89 -5.16
CA GLY A 288 8.16 29.77 -5.94
C GLY A 288 8.62 30.99 -5.14
N GLY A 289 9.60 31.71 -5.68
CA GLY A 289 10.25 32.84 -5.00
C GLY A 289 11.67 32.49 -4.54
N GLU A 290 12.33 33.46 -3.90
CA GLU A 290 13.64 33.29 -3.28
C GLU A 290 13.51 33.35 -1.76
N VAL A 291 14.28 32.52 -1.05
CA VAL A 291 14.30 32.53 0.41
C VAL A 291 14.85 33.86 0.90
N GLY A 292 13.99 34.64 1.56
CA GLY A 292 14.31 35.90 2.20
C GLY A 292 14.26 35.82 3.72
N LEU A 293 14.35 36.98 4.36
CA LEU A 293 14.17 37.13 5.81
C LEU A 293 13.23 38.31 6.09
N PRO A 294 11.92 38.19 5.77
CA PRO A 294 10.97 39.28 6.01
C PRO A 294 10.75 39.57 7.49
N GLU A 295 10.93 38.55 8.36
CA GLU A 295 10.79 38.66 9.82
C GLU A 295 12.13 38.52 10.58
N PRO A 296 13.08 39.48 10.43
CA PRO A 296 14.41 39.39 11.05
C PRO A 296 14.40 39.47 12.59
N HIS A 297 13.25 39.77 13.18
CA HIS A 297 13.03 39.80 14.62
C HIS A 297 12.72 38.40 15.20
N ARG A 298 12.27 37.45 14.36
CA ARG A 298 11.99 36.05 14.75
C ARG A 298 13.09 35.10 14.33
N PHE A 299 13.65 35.32 13.14
CA PHE A 299 14.68 34.45 12.56
C PHE A 299 15.96 35.20 12.26
N VAL A 300 17.09 34.52 12.41
CA VAL A 300 18.42 35.00 12.02
C VAL A 300 18.67 34.72 10.54
N ARG A 301 18.24 33.55 10.06
CA ARG A 301 18.38 33.10 8.66
C ARG A 301 17.56 31.83 8.39
N TRP A 302 17.36 31.54 7.11
CA TRP A 302 16.72 30.35 6.58
C TRP A 302 17.69 29.54 5.73
N GLU A 303 17.72 28.22 5.91
CA GLU A 303 18.62 27.31 5.20
C GLU A 303 17.93 26.00 4.81
N PHE A 304 18.37 25.42 3.71
CA PHE A 304 17.95 24.09 3.27
C PHE A 304 18.92 23.02 3.80
N HIS A 305 18.40 22.06 4.59
CA HIS A 305 19.19 21.00 5.22
C HIS A 305 18.89 19.63 4.61
N GLU A 306 19.95 18.83 4.43
CA GLU A 306 19.79 17.40 4.13
C GLU A 306 19.13 16.68 5.30
N LEU A 307 18.20 15.76 5.02
CA LEU A 307 17.49 14.99 6.04
C LEU A 307 18.45 14.23 6.97
N SER A 308 19.55 13.70 6.42
CA SER A 308 20.58 12.99 7.18
C SER A 308 21.30 13.85 8.22
N HIS A 309 21.32 15.18 8.04
CA HIS A 309 21.97 16.11 8.97
C HIS A 309 21.06 16.54 10.12
N LEU A 310 19.75 16.30 10.04
CA LEU A 310 18.79 16.74 11.07
C LEU A 310 19.10 16.15 12.44
N ALA A 311 19.57 14.91 12.50
CA ALA A 311 20.00 14.26 13.74
C ALA A 311 21.21 14.94 14.42
N THR A 312 21.96 15.79 13.71
CA THR A 312 23.16 16.46 14.18
C THR A 312 23.08 18.00 14.13
N LEU A 313 21.95 18.57 13.72
CA LEU A 313 21.82 20.00 13.38
C LEU A 313 21.86 20.93 14.61
N GLY A 314 21.61 20.39 15.81
CA GLY A 314 21.53 21.14 17.06
C GLY A 314 20.13 21.12 17.66
N ALA A 315 19.74 22.17 18.39
CA ALA A 315 18.41 22.26 18.99
C ALA A 315 17.35 22.53 17.90
N ILE A 316 16.37 21.64 17.78
CA ILE A 316 15.21 21.81 16.89
C ILE A 316 13.99 22.02 17.79
N PHE A 317 13.16 23.01 17.46
CA PHE A 317 11.92 23.27 18.19
C PHE A 317 11.01 22.03 18.17
N ALA A 318 10.51 21.59 19.32
CA ALA A 318 9.90 20.27 19.47
C ALA A 318 8.70 20.03 18.51
N PRO A 319 7.75 20.96 18.31
CA PRO A 319 6.70 20.81 17.30
C PRO A 319 7.24 20.62 15.89
N SER A 320 8.29 21.36 15.52
CA SER A 320 8.98 21.22 14.23
C SER A 320 9.66 19.86 14.11
N ALA A 321 10.30 19.38 15.18
CA ALA A 321 10.93 18.06 15.21
C ALA A 321 9.90 16.92 15.05
N HIS A 322 8.75 17.02 15.73
CA HIS A 322 7.67 16.04 15.55
C HIS A 322 7.01 16.13 14.17
N ALA A 323 6.89 17.32 13.59
CA ALA A 323 6.39 17.49 12.23
C ALA A 323 7.35 16.87 11.19
N LEU A 324 8.67 17.09 11.36
CA LEU A 324 9.72 16.47 10.55
C LEU A 324 9.68 14.94 10.68
N ASP A 325 9.58 14.42 11.90
CA ASP A 325 9.46 12.98 12.14
C ASP A 325 8.14 12.44 11.59
N ALA A 326 7.04 13.19 11.61
CA ALA A 326 5.79 12.74 11.00
C ALA A 326 5.88 12.61 9.47
N VAL A 327 6.63 13.49 8.81
CA VAL A 327 6.87 13.39 7.36
C VAL A 327 7.95 12.35 7.04
N TRP A 328 8.99 12.24 7.87
CA TRP A 328 10.11 11.33 7.71
C TRP A 328 10.44 10.60 9.03
N PRO A 329 9.70 9.54 9.39
CA PRO A 329 9.86 8.97 10.72
C PRO A 329 11.19 8.26 10.93
N GLY A 330 11.81 8.51 12.07
CA GLY A 330 13.14 8.04 12.44
C GLY A 330 14.27 8.99 12.03
N VAL A 331 13.98 10.11 11.36
CA VAL A 331 15.00 11.07 10.91
C VAL A 331 15.64 11.82 12.09
N ILE A 332 14.89 12.03 13.18
CA ILE A 332 15.39 12.61 14.43
C ILE A 332 15.26 11.53 15.53
N PRO A 333 16.35 10.90 15.96
CA PRO A 333 16.29 9.84 16.96
C PRO A 333 15.95 10.38 18.35
N GLY A 334 15.28 9.55 19.15
CA GLY A 334 15.04 9.84 20.58
C GLY A 334 13.94 10.87 20.86
N LEU A 335 13.12 11.21 19.86
CA LEU A 335 11.95 12.05 20.09
C LEU A 335 10.95 11.35 21.03
N PRO A 336 10.29 12.12 21.91
CA PRO A 336 9.22 11.57 22.72
C PRO A 336 8.03 11.11 21.86
N PRO A 337 7.22 10.16 22.33
CA PRO A 337 5.98 9.81 21.64
C PRO A 337 5.00 10.98 21.68
N THR A 338 4.38 11.25 20.54
CA THR A 338 3.34 12.27 20.33
C THR A 338 2.14 11.61 19.66
N ALA A 339 0.92 11.96 20.07
CA ALA A 339 -0.27 11.40 19.44
C ALA A 339 -0.42 11.96 18.02
N SER A 340 -0.46 11.07 17.03
CA SER A 340 -0.63 11.42 15.61
C SER A 340 -1.99 10.93 15.14
N TYR A 341 -2.75 11.84 14.53
CA TYR A 341 -4.01 11.59 13.87
C TYR A 341 -3.77 11.74 12.36
N PRO A 342 -3.40 10.64 11.67
CA PRO A 342 -3.16 10.69 10.23
C PRO A 342 -4.47 11.07 9.54
N ILE A 343 -4.41 12.04 8.62
CA ILE A 343 -5.59 12.37 7.83
C ILE A 343 -5.64 11.36 6.70
N ALA A 344 -6.66 10.51 6.71
CA ALA A 344 -6.97 9.58 5.62
C ALA A 344 -7.46 10.37 4.39
N VAL A 345 -6.58 11.17 3.78
CA VAL A 345 -6.86 11.73 2.47
C VAL A 345 -6.57 10.62 1.47
N GLN A 346 -7.62 10.16 0.76
CA GLN A 346 -7.42 9.66 -0.59
C GLN A 346 -6.69 10.76 -1.34
N GLN A 347 -5.37 10.67 -1.46
CA GLN A 347 -4.65 11.56 -2.37
C GLN A 347 -5.29 11.36 -3.73
N PRO A 348 -5.95 12.38 -4.32
CA PRO A 348 -6.46 12.24 -5.66
C PRO A 348 -5.27 11.89 -6.57
N PRO A 349 -5.48 11.14 -7.67
CA PRO A 349 -4.47 11.07 -8.73
C PRO A 349 -4.05 12.50 -9.03
N VAL A 350 -2.73 12.74 -9.07
CA VAL A 350 -2.10 14.05 -9.21
C VAL A 350 -2.95 14.94 -10.12
N PRO A 351 -3.57 16.03 -9.62
CA PRO A 351 -4.51 16.84 -10.40
C PRO A 351 -3.90 17.27 -11.74
N GLY A 352 -4.66 17.09 -12.84
CA GLY A 352 -4.26 17.56 -14.18
C GLY A 352 -3.45 16.58 -15.04
N GLU A 353 -3.55 15.26 -14.82
CA GLU A 353 -2.98 14.29 -15.77
C GLU A 353 -3.74 14.30 -17.11
N PRO A 354 -3.06 14.38 -18.28
CA PRO A 354 -3.73 14.34 -19.57
C PRO A 354 -4.55 13.05 -19.74
N ALA A 355 -5.78 13.14 -20.27
CA ALA A 355 -6.63 11.97 -20.50
C ALA A 355 -5.95 10.88 -21.35
N GLU A 356 -5.09 11.29 -22.28
CA GLU A 356 -4.28 10.36 -23.08
C GLU A 356 -3.27 9.59 -22.23
N ALA A 357 -2.61 10.23 -21.25
CA ALA A 357 -1.67 9.57 -20.36
C ALA A 357 -2.38 8.53 -19.47
N VAL A 358 -3.57 8.85 -18.96
CA VAL A 358 -4.41 7.90 -18.21
C VAL A 358 -4.75 6.69 -19.08
N ARG A 359 -5.22 6.92 -20.32
CA ARG A 359 -5.57 5.84 -21.27
C ARG A 359 -4.37 4.94 -21.57
N LEU A 360 -3.21 5.52 -21.86
CA LEU A 360 -1.98 4.78 -22.17
C LEU A 360 -1.47 4.00 -20.94
N ARG A 361 -1.57 4.58 -19.74
CA ARG A 361 -1.24 3.88 -18.49
C ARG A 361 -2.11 2.65 -18.28
N GLN A 362 -3.43 2.76 -18.48
CA GLN A 362 -4.34 1.63 -18.35
C GLN A 362 -4.03 0.55 -19.40
N ALA A 363 -3.73 0.92 -20.64
CA ALA A 363 -3.35 -0.03 -21.69
C ALA A 363 -2.02 -0.74 -21.40
N MET A 364 -1.01 0.01 -20.92
CA MET A 364 0.26 -0.56 -20.47
C MET A 364 0.05 -1.54 -19.32
N ALA A 365 -0.69 -1.13 -18.29
CA ALA A 365 -1.01 -1.98 -17.14
C ALA A 365 -1.74 -3.25 -17.59
N GLN A 366 -2.74 -3.15 -18.47
CA GLN A 366 -3.45 -4.32 -19.00
C GLN A 366 -2.53 -5.26 -19.78
N THR A 367 -1.62 -4.73 -20.60
CA THR A 367 -0.62 -5.55 -21.31
C THR A 367 0.26 -6.33 -20.33
N VAL A 368 0.71 -5.67 -19.26
CA VAL A 368 1.52 -6.32 -18.22
C VAL A 368 0.73 -7.39 -17.46
N ILE A 369 -0.56 -7.15 -17.21
CA ILE A 369 -1.46 -8.08 -16.52
C ILE A 369 -1.73 -9.31 -17.39
N ASP A 370 -2.07 -9.09 -18.66
CA ASP A 370 -2.40 -10.17 -19.61
C ASP A 370 -1.19 -11.07 -19.90
N GLY A 371 0.03 -10.51 -19.82
CA GLY A 371 1.26 -11.30 -19.90
C GLY A 371 1.63 -12.07 -18.62
N GLY A 372 0.85 -11.94 -17.54
CA GLY A 372 1.02 -12.71 -16.31
C GLY A 372 2.11 -12.21 -15.36
N TRP A 373 2.65 -11.00 -15.57
CA TRP A 373 3.73 -10.45 -14.74
C TRP A 373 3.24 -9.70 -13.50
N ALA A 374 1.93 -9.45 -13.38
CA ALA A 374 1.29 -8.80 -12.23
C ALA A 374 0.05 -9.60 -11.75
N PRO A 375 0.23 -10.80 -11.18
CA PRO A 375 -0.88 -11.64 -10.72
C PRO A 375 -1.58 -11.11 -9.46
N SER A 376 -0.93 -10.33 -8.60
CA SER A 376 -1.55 -9.78 -7.39
C SER A 376 -2.26 -8.44 -7.61
N GLU A 377 -3.36 -8.21 -6.90
CA GLU A 377 -4.10 -6.94 -6.98
C GLU A 377 -3.28 -5.72 -6.56
N PRO A 378 -2.47 -5.74 -5.48
CA PRO A 378 -1.63 -4.60 -5.09
C PRO A 378 -0.69 -4.12 -6.20
N VAL A 379 -0.07 -5.04 -6.96
CA VAL A 379 0.83 -4.68 -8.08
C VAL A 379 0.03 -4.12 -9.26
N ARG A 380 -1.14 -4.69 -9.56
CA ARG A 380 -2.05 -4.17 -10.61
C ARG A 380 -2.50 -2.75 -10.30
N ASP A 381 -2.90 -2.51 -9.06
CA ASP A 381 -3.35 -1.20 -8.61
C ASP A 381 -2.21 -0.19 -8.65
N ALA A 382 -0.99 -0.57 -8.24
CA ALA A 382 0.18 0.29 -8.38
C ALA A 382 0.44 0.67 -9.85
N LEU A 383 0.42 -0.28 -10.79
CA LEU A 383 0.60 -0.01 -12.23
C LEU A 383 -0.50 0.92 -12.78
N ARG A 384 -1.74 0.72 -12.33
CA ARG A 384 -2.88 1.55 -12.72
C ARG A 384 -2.89 2.92 -12.06
N THR A 385 -2.11 3.15 -11.00
CA THR A 385 -2.14 4.38 -10.16
C THR A 385 -0.91 5.27 -10.30
N VAL A 386 0.28 4.71 -10.49
CA VAL A 386 1.51 5.50 -10.53
C VAL A 386 1.75 6.07 -11.96
N PRO A 387 1.89 7.41 -12.12
CA PRO A 387 2.01 8.03 -13.44
C PRO A 387 3.43 7.92 -14.01
N ARG A 388 3.76 6.77 -14.61
CA ARG A 388 5.09 6.46 -15.20
C ARG A 388 5.71 7.58 -16.03
N HIS A 389 4.92 8.31 -16.82
CA HIS A 389 5.41 9.42 -17.65
C HIS A 389 6.05 10.57 -16.84
N ARG A 390 5.61 10.81 -15.60
CA ARG A 390 6.20 11.85 -14.73
C ARG A 390 7.61 11.51 -14.28
N PHE A 391 7.94 10.21 -14.24
CA PHE A 391 9.28 9.73 -13.92
C PHE A 391 10.18 9.58 -15.16
N ALA A 392 9.64 9.84 -16.35
CA ALA A 392 10.32 9.74 -17.64
C ALA A 392 9.95 10.90 -18.58
N PRO A 393 10.11 12.18 -18.17
CA PRO A 393 9.72 13.33 -18.99
C PRO A 393 10.54 13.50 -20.28
N GLU A 394 11.66 12.79 -20.42
CA GLU A 394 12.47 12.77 -21.63
C GLU A 394 11.85 11.92 -22.74
N ALA A 395 10.87 11.08 -22.41
CA ALA A 395 10.18 10.22 -23.36
C ALA A 395 8.82 10.81 -23.76
N THR A 396 8.38 10.48 -24.96
CA THR A 396 6.97 10.71 -25.36
C THR A 396 6.04 9.85 -24.49
N LEU A 397 4.78 10.26 -24.34
CA LEU A 397 3.79 9.48 -23.58
C LEU A 397 3.70 8.03 -24.09
N ALA A 398 3.70 7.83 -25.41
CA ALA A 398 3.67 6.50 -26.02
C ALA A 398 4.90 5.65 -25.67
N ALA A 399 6.10 6.25 -25.60
CA ALA A 399 7.31 5.53 -25.21
C ALA A 399 7.38 5.28 -23.70
N ALA A 400 6.88 6.21 -22.87
CA ALA A 400 6.83 6.05 -21.43
C ALA A 400 5.86 4.93 -21.02
N TYR A 401 4.75 4.77 -21.74
CA TYR A 401 3.72 3.75 -21.50
C TYR A 401 3.79 2.57 -22.48
N ASP A 402 4.96 2.30 -23.04
CA ASP A 402 5.18 1.10 -23.83
C ASP A 402 4.96 -0.15 -22.96
N GLY A 403 4.00 -0.99 -23.37
CA GLY A 403 3.68 -2.25 -22.66
C GLY A 403 4.60 -3.42 -23.02
N GLY A 404 5.55 -3.22 -23.94
CA GLY A 404 6.51 -4.22 -24.37
C GLY A 404 7.82 -4.16 -23.60
N ASP A 405 8.88 -4.71 -24.19
CA ASP A 405 10.21 -4.80 -23.57
C ASP A 405 11.07 -3.56 -23.80
N ARG A 406 10.51 -2.38 -23.50
CA ARG A 406 11.20 -1.09 -23.68
C ARG A 406 11.57 -0.47 -22.34
N ALA A 407 12.87 -0.29 -22.12
CA ALA A 407 13.39 0.62 -21.11
C ALA A 407 13.52 2.05 -21.67
N VAL A 408 13.28 3.06 -20.83
CA VAL A 408 13.50 4.47 -21.16
C VAL A 408 14.84 4.91 -20.59
N ILE A 409 15.81 5.17 -21.45
CA ILE A 409 17.15 5.61 -21.03
C ILE A 409 17.08 7.05 -20.53
N THR A 410 17.53 7.28 -19.30
CA THR A 410 17.46 8.58 -18.63
C THR A 410 18.82 9.28 -18.60
N ARG A 411 19.92 8.52 -18.60
CA ARG A 411 21.28 9.06 -18.62
C ARG A 411 22.26 8.19 -19.39
N ARG A 412 23.21 8.83 -20.07
CA ARG A 412 24.37 8.20 -20.72
C ARG A 412 25.67 8.79 -20.18
N ASP A 413 26.73 8.01 -20.22
CA ASP A 413 28.09 8.50 -19.96
C ASP A 413 28.71 9.16 -21.21
N GLU A 414 29.96 9.62 -21.08
CA GLU A 414 30.74 10.28 -22.15
C GLU A 414 31.00 9.36 -23.36
N THR A 415 30.95 8.05 -23.17
CA THR A 415 31.12 7.06 -24.24
C THR A 415 29.81 6.74 -24.97
N GLY A 416 28.69 7.29 -24.49
CA GLY A 416 27.34 7.05 -25.00
C GLY A 416 26.68 5.80 -24.41
N ALA A 417 27.31 5.09 -23.46
CA ALA A 417 26.72 3.94 -22.80
C ALA A 417 25.61 4.37 -21.84
N ALA A 418 24.53 3.60 -21.77
CA ALA A 418 23.43 3.89 -20.85
C ALA A 418 23.85 3.54 -19.42
N ILE A 419 23.78 4.53 -18.52
CA ILE A 419 24.14 4.37 -17.09
C ILE A 419 22.93 4.52 -16.16
N SER A 420 21.79 4.99 -16.68
CA SER A 420 20.52 5.03 -15.96
C SER A 420 19.34 4.87 -16.93
N SER A 421 18.29 4.19 -16.47
CA SER A 421 17.05 4.01 -17.22
C SER A 421 15.86 3.75 -16.29
N VAL A 422 14.65 4.09 -16.76
CA VAL A 422 13.41 3.49 -16.23
C VAL A 422 13.20 2.15 -16.93
N SER A 423 13.31 1.06 -16.17
CA SER A 423 13.17 -0.33 -16.65
C SER A 423 11.81 -0.59 -17.30
N ALA A 424 11.69 -1.62 -18.14
CA ALA A 424 10.42 -2.01 -18.74
C ALA A 424 9.36 -2.32 -17.67
N ALA A 425 8.10 -1.94 -17.93
CA ALA A 425 7.03 -2.02 -16.92
C ALA A 425 6.76 -3.47 -16.46
N TRP A 426 6.81 -4.43 -17.39
CA TRP A 426 6.62 -5.85 -17.08
C TRP A 426 7.68 -6.38 -16.12
N LEU A 427 8.94 -5.95 -16.28
CA LEU A 427 10.07 -6.42 -15.48
C LEU A 427 10.00 -5.86 -14.06
N GLN A 428 9.63 -4.58 -13.91
CA GLN A 428 9.39 -3.97 -12.60
C GLN A 428 8.25 -4.68 -11.86
N ALA A 429 7.13 -4.92 -12.55
CA ALA A 429 6.00 -5.65 -11.98
C ALA A 429 6.42 -7.06 -11.52
N ALA A 430 7.12 -7.81 -12.37
CA ALA A 430 7.59 -9.16 -12.05
C ALA A 430 8.55 -9.18 -10.84
N MET A 431 9.47 -8.20 -10.75
CA MET A 431 10.38 -8.10 -9.61
C MET A 431 9.66 -7.72 -8.31
N ILE A 432 8.68 -6.80 -8.38
CA ILE A 432 7.88 -6.40 -7.20
C ILE A 432 7.00 -7.57 -6.73
N GLU A 433 6.36 -8.28 -7.66
CA GLU A 433 5.55 -9.46 -7.33
C GLU A 433 6.38 -10.53 -6.62
N ALA A 434 7.61 -10.77 -7.08
CA ALA A 434 8.50 -11.77 -6.53
C ALA A 434 8.93 -11.48 -5.08
N LEU A 435 8.85 -10.22 -4.62
CA LEU A 435 9.07 -9.84 -3.21
C LEU A 435 7.98 -10.36 -2.29
N CYS A 436 6.75 -10.53 -2.78
CA CYS A 436 5.58 -10.92 -1.98
C CYS A 436 5.37 -10.00 -0.76
N LEU A 437 5.38 -8.68 -1.00
CA LEU A 437 5.24 -7.67 0.03
C LEU A 437 3.90 -7.77 0.77
N LYS A 438 3.93 -7.51 2.07
CA LYS A 438 2.74 -7.38 2.91
C LYS A 438 2.37 -5.90 3.07
N PRO A 439 1.10 -5.57 3.35
CA PRO A 439 0.71 -4.21 3.72
C PRO A 439 1.53 -3.69 4.90
N GLY A 440 2.01 -2.45 4.82
CA GLY A 440 2.88 -1.81 5.81
C GLY A 440 4.37 -2.12 5.67
N ALA A 441 4.78 -2.88 4.64
CA ALA A 441 6.18 -3.26 4.44
C ALA A 441 7.12 -2.04 4.28
N VAL A 442 8.30 -2.12 4.90
CA VAL A 442 9.40 -1.19 4.66
C VAL A 442 10.43 -1.86 3.74
N VAL A 443 10.64 -1.27 2.57
CA VAL A 443 11.42 -1.88 1.48
C VAL A 443 12.70 -1.10 1.22
N PHE A 444 13.79 -1.81 0.98
CA PHE A 444 15.04 -1.24 0.48
C PHE A 444 15.11 -1.33 -1.05
N GLU A 445 15.53 -0.26 -1.70
CA GLU A 445 15.87 -0.24 -3.12
C GLU A 445 17.31 0.23 -3.34
N ALA A 446 18.05 -0.49 -4.19
CA ALA A 446 19.36 -0.08 -4.67
C ALA A 446 19.29 0.29 -6.16
N GLY A 447 19.59 1.56 -6.46
CA GLY A 447 19.42 2.18 -7.76
C GLY A 447 17.96 2.59 -7.99
N SER A 448 17.68 3.87 -8.27
CA SER A 448 16.28 4.28 -8.49
C SER A 448 16.11 5.52 -9.34
N GLY A 449 15.27 5.43 -10.36
CA GLY A 449 14.73 6.59 -11.09
C GLY A 449 13.41 7.13 -10.51
N GLY A 450 13.00 6.67 -9.32
CA GLY A 450 11.79 7.08 -8.61
C GLY A 450 10.53 6.30 -8.96
N TYR A 451 10.36 5.87 -10.21
CA TYR A 451 9.14 5.13 -10.61
C TYR A 451 9.01 3.79 -9.89
N ASN A 452 10.11 3.02 -9.79
CA ASN A 452 10.08 1.71 -9.13
C ASN A 452 9.86 1.84 -7.62
N ALA A 453 10.55 2.79 -6.96
CA ALA A 453 10.28 3.15 -5.57
C ALA A 453 8.81 3.49 -5.32
N GLU A 454 8.19 4.24 -6.23
CA GLU A 454 6.78 4.61 -6.07
C GLU A 454 5.85 3.42 -6.27
N LEU A 455 6.12 2.53 -7.23
CA LEU A 455 5.38 1.27 -7.37
C LEU A 455 5.49 0.39 -6.11
N LEU A 456 6.67 0.28 -5.52
CA LEU A 456 6.89 -0.43 -4.26
C LEU A 456 6.08 0.20 -3.12
N ALA A 457 6.13 1.52 -2.97
CA ALA A 457 5.39 2.24 -1.94
C ALA A 457 3.87 2.06 -2.07
N HIS A 458 3.35 2.07 -3.30
CA HIS A 458 1.93 1.76 -3.55
C HIS A 458 1.58 0.29 -3.26
N THR A 459 2.45 -0.65 -3.67
CA THR A 459 2.23 -2.09 -3.44
C THR A 459 2.26 -2.45 -1.95
N ALA A 460 3.13 -1.79 -1.18
CA ALA A 460 3.23 -1.95 0.27
C ALA A 460 2.04 -1.31 1.03
N GLY A 461 1.14 -0.60 0.35
CA GLY A 461 -0.05 -0.01 0.96
C GLY A 461 0.20 1.32 1.68
N PRO A 462 -0.83 1.88 2.35
CA PRO A 462 -0.81 3.25 2.86
C PRO A 462 0.27 3.52 3.91
N ASP A 463 0.62 2.52 4.72
CA ASP A 463 1.65 2.60 5.76
C ASP A 463 3.04 2.13 5.27
N GLY A 464 3.11 1.59 4.05
CA GLY A 464 4.33 1.05 3.46
C GLY A 464 5.32 2.14 3.08
N ARG A 465 6.62 1.84 3.13
CA ARG A 465 7.69 2.84 2.90
C ARG A 465 8.83 2.26 2.08
N VAL A 466 9.55 3.14 1.39
CA VAL A 466 10.70 2.75 0.59
C VAL A 466 11.90 3.62 0.90
N VAL A 467 13.02 2.98 1.24
CA VAL A 467 14.32 3.61 1.32
C VAL A 467 15.10 3.23 0.08
N THR A 468 15.35 4.20 -0.79
CA THR A 468 16.15 3.98 -2.01
C THR A 468 17.51 4.65 -1.89
N VAL A 469 18.56 3.94 -2.32
CA VAL A 469 19.94 4.41 -2.32
C VAL A 469 20.51 4.39 -3.73
N ASP A 470 21.16 5.48 -4.14
CA ASP A 470 21.89 5.55 -5.41
C ASP A 470 23.20 6.32 -5.23
N ILE A 471 24.25 5.91 -5.94
CA ILE A 471 25.58 6.54 -5.88
C ILE A 471 25.65 7.80 -6.72
N ASP A 472 24.77 7.93 -7.73
CA ASP A 472 24.79 9.06 -8.64
C ASP A 472 23.91 10.21 -8.10
N PRO A 473 24.51 11.35 -7.74
CA PRO A 473 23.77 12.50 -7.22
C PRO A 473 22.69 13.01 -8.19
N TRP A 474 22.87 12.83 -9.51
CA TRP A 474 21.84 13.19 -10.49
C TRP A 474 20.59 12.33 -10.38
N VAL A 475 20.78 11.02 -10.18
CA VAL A 475 19.69 10.04 -10.04
C VAL A 475 18.93 10.30 -8.74
N VAL A 476 19.64 10.55 -7.63
CA VAL A 476 19.04 10.88 -6.33
C VAL A 476 18.18 12.15 -6.42
N ARG A 477 18.72 13.24 -6.98
CA ARG A 477 17.97 14.50 -7.16
C ARG A 477 16.70 14.30 -7.99
N ARG A 478 16.82 13.57 -9.10
CA ARG A 478 15.68 13.22 -9.97
C ARG A 478 14.60 12.48 -9.19
N THR A 479 14.99 11.46 -8.43
CA THR A 479 14.07 10.66 -7.62
C THR A 479 13.38 11.50 -6.56
N ARG A 480 14.11 12.34 -5.82
CA ARG A 480 13.55 13.27 -4.82
C ARG A 480 12.54 14.24 -5.46
N ARG A 481 12.88 14.83 -6.60
CA ARG A 481 11.99 15.72 -7.36
C ARG A 481 10.70 15.01 -7.74
N PHE A 482 10.77 13.88 -8.44
CA PHE A 482 9.56 13.25 -9.00
C PHE A 482 8.69 12.55 -7.98
N THR A 483 9.27 11.98 -6.92
CA THR A 483 8.49 11.44 -5.80
C THR A 483 7.82 12.55 -4.99
N THR A 484 8.36 13.76 -5.01
CA THR A 484 7.69 14.95 -4.44
C THR A 484 6.60 15.48 -5.37
N GLU A 485 6.84 15.56 -6.68
CA GLU A 485 5.89 16.11 -7.66
C GLU A 485 4.72 15.16 -7.99
N ALA A 486 4.95 13.86 -7.96
CA ALA A 486 4.03 12.86 -8.49
C ALA A 486 3.94 11.56 -7.66
N GLY A 487 4.69 11.47 -6.55
CA GLY A 487 4.72 10.31 -5.68
C GLY A 487 3.87 10.48 -4.42
N SER A 488 3.74 9.39 -3.66
CA SER A 488 2.93 9.31 -2.43
C SER A 488 3.56 10.00 -1.22
N GLY A 489 4.81 10.45 -1.34
CA GLY A 489 5.59 10.99 -0.23
C GLY A 489 6.19 9.93 0.70
N ARG A 490 6.05 8.64 0.38
CA ARG A 490 6.54 7.50 1.20
C ARG A 490 7.90 6.94 0.76
N VAL A 491 8.57 7.64 -0.13
CA VAL A 491 9.91 7.28 -0.64
C VAL A 491 10.95 8.22 -0.04
N THR A 492 11.99 7.65 0.55
CA THR A 492 13.18 8.35 1.03
C THR A 492 14.37 7.99 0.15
N ALA A 493 14.93 8.97 -0.55
CA ALA A 493 16.08 8.78 -1.43
C ALA A 493 17.38 9.31 -0.80
N VAL A 494 18.41 8.46 -0.82
CA VAL A 494 19.70 8.70 -0.19
C VAL A 494 20.82 8.60 -1.22
N GLU A 495 21.73 9.57 -1.19
CA GLU A 495 22.97 9.53 -1.96
C GLU A 495 24.04 8.76 -1.18
N ALA A 496 24.33 7.54 -1.61
CA ALA A 496 25.39 6.69 -1.07
C ALA A 496 25.69 5.53 -2.02
N ASP A 497 26.81 4.84 -1.81
CA ASP A 497 27.07 3.56 -2.47
C ASP A 497 26.10 2.50 -1.93
N ALA A 498 25.14 2.08 -2.75
CA ALA A 498 24.11 1.13 -2.36
C ALA A 498 24.67 -0.25 -1.99
N ALA A 499 25.90 -0.60 -2.37
CA ALA A 499 26.57 -1.82 -1.90
C ALA A 499 26.79 -1.84 -0.39
N LEU A 500 26.76 -0.68 0.28
CA LEU A 500 26.83 -0.56 1.74
C LEU A 500 25.45 -0.68 2.42
N GLY A 501 24.39 -0.88 1.65
CA GLY A 501 23.01 -0.90 2.13
C GLY A 501 22.48 0.51 2.46
N ALA A 502 21.36 0.56 3.18
CA ALA A 502 20.80 1.80 3.68
C ALA A 502 21.60 2.32 4.91
N PRO A 503 21.62 3.64 5.16
CA PRO A 503 22.12 4.21 6.41
C PRO A 503 21.45 3.56 7.62
N ALA A 504 22.21 3.27 8.67
CA ALA A 504 21.73 2.54 9.84
C ALA A 504 20.50 3.18 10.52
N SER A 505 20.36 4.51 10.47
CA SER A 505 19.18 5.22 11.01
C SER A 505 17.89 4.97 10.24
N LEU A 506 17.98 4.49 8.99
CA LEU A 506 16.84 4.20 8.12
C LEU A 506 16.52 2.71 8.02
N VAL A 507 17.32 1.85 8.65
CA VAL A 507 17.06 0.40 8.68
C VAL A 507 16.05 0.09 9.80
N PRO A 508 14.91 -0.53 9.51
CA PRO A 508 13.94 -0.91 10.52
C PRO A 508 14.53 -1.88 11.56
N ARG A 509 13.97 -1.87 12.77
CA ARG A 509 14.28 -2.90 13.76
C ARG A 509 13.87 -4.27 13.22
N GLY A 510 14.84 -5.16 13.04
CA GLY A 510 14.63 -6.49 12.45
C GLY A 510 14.92 -6.58 10.95
N GLY A 511 15.22 -5.47 10.28
CA GLY A 511 15.54 -5.42 8.85
C GLY A 511 14.35 -5.03 7.95
N PHE A 512 14.62 -4.90 6.65
CA PHE A 512 13.64 -4.58 5.62
C PHE A 512 12.75 -5.78 5.30
N ASP A 513 11.46 -5.53 5.07
CA ASP A 513 10.48 -6.55 4.68
C ASP A 513 10.64 -7.01 3.23
N GLY A 514 11.44 -6.28 2.45
CA GLY A 514 11.89 -6.67 1.13
C GLY A 514 13.04 -5.80 0.64
N SER A 515 13.84 -6.31 -0.29
CA SER A 515 14.93 -5.56 -0.92
C SER A 515 14.92 -5.75 -2.43
N VAL A 516 15.08 -4.69 -3.22
CA VAL A 516 15.19 -4.79 -4.68
C VAL A 516 16.38 -4.02 -5.21
N ILE A 517 17.19 -4.66 -6.05
CA ILE A 517 18.34 -4.02 -6.68
C ILE A 517 18.00 -3.86 -8.16
N THR A 518 18.17 -2.67 -8.73
CA THR A 518 17.71 -2.35 -10.09
C THR A 518 18.86 -2.07 -11.07
N TYR A 519 20.02 -2.66 -10.81
CA TYR A 519 21.17 -2.70 -11.71
C TYR A 519 21.76 -4.12 -11.76
N ASN A 520 22.58 -4.41 -12.78
CA ASN A 520 23.24 -5.70 -12.94
C ASN A 520 24.37 -5.84 -11.92
N CYS A 521 24.26 -6.85 -11.06
CA CYS A 521 25.24 -7.14 -10.02
C CYS A 521 26.09 -8.35 -10.40
N TRP A 522 27.41 -8.22 -10.28
CA TRP A 522 28.25 -9.40 -10.30
C TRP A 522 28.22 -10.16 -8.97
N ASP A 523 28.20 -9.49 -7.82
CA ASP A 523 28.21 -10.13 -6.50
C ASP A 523 26.98 -9.71 -5.67
N ILE A 524 26.75 -10.38 -4.55
CA ILE A 524 25.72 -10.03 -3.57
C ILE A 524 26.38 -9.35 -2.38
N ALA A 525 26.08 -8.07 -2.15
CA ALA A 525 26.68 -7.33 -1.04
C ALA A 525 26.27 -7.93 0.32
N PRO A 526 27.20 -8.03 1.29
CA PRO A 526 26.87 -8.50 2.64
C PRO A 526 25.77 -7.65 3.31
N ALA A 527 25.81 -6.33 3.11
CA ALA A 527 24.85 -5.40 3.70
C ALA A 527 23.40 -5.70 3.28
N TRP A 528 23.15 -6.08 2.03
CA TRP A 528 21.79 -6.40 1.58
C TRP A 528 21.23 -7.63 2.27
N ARG A 529 22.06 -8.65 2.52
CA ARG A 529 21.68 -9.84 3.29
C ARG A 529 21.47 -9.51 4.76
N GLU A 530 22.36 -8.72 5.35
CA GLU A 530 22.34 -8.38 6.77
C GLU A 530 21.14 -7.50 7.15
N GLN A 531 20.79 -6.54 6.28
CA GLN A 531 19.70 -5.59 6.48
C GLN A 531 18.32 -6.13 6.07
N LEU A 532 18.21 -7.29 5.41
CA LEU A 532 16.93 -7.90 5.02
C LEU A 532 16.33 -8.69 6.18
N ALA A 533 15.04 -8.57 6.49
CA ALA A 533 14.42 -9.33 7.58
C ALA A 533 14.45 -10.85 7.36
N GLU A 534 14.38 -11.62 8.45
CA GLU A 534 14.29 -13.09 8.36
C GLU A 534 13.00 -13.52 7.64
N GLY A 535 13.11 -14.42 6.67
CA GLY A 535 11.99 -14.86 5.83
C GLY A 535 11.53 -13.84 4.77
N ALA A 536 12.06 -12.61 4.79
CA ALA A 536 11.82 -11.63 3.74
C ALA A 536 12.59 -11.97 2.46
N ARG A 537 12.19 -11.32 1.36
CA ARG A 537 12.75 -11.59 0.03
C ARG A 537 13.55 -10.41 -0.52
N MET A 538 14.64 -10.74 -1.19
CA MET A 538 15.42 -9.81 -1.99
C MET A 538 15.38 -10.22 -3.46
N VAL A 539 15.18 -9.27 -4.37
CA VAL A 539 15.23 -9.51 -5.81
C VAL A 539 16.36 -8.69 -6.41
N LEU A 540 17.31 -9.35 -7.09
CA LEU A 540 18.39 -8.65 -7.78
C LEU A 540 18.74 -9.28 -9.14
N PRO A 541 19.12 -8.48 -10.14
CA PRO A 541 19.75 -8.95 -11.37
C PRO A 541 21.17 -9.44 -11.07
N LEU A 542 21.35 -10.76 -11.03
CA LEU A 542 22.63 -11.40 -10.74
C LEU A 542 23.26 -11.95 -12.03
N GLU A 543 24.52 -11.59 -12.26
CA GLU A 543 25.31 -12.09 -13.38
C GLU A 543 25.96 -13.44 -13.04
N ILE A 544 25.72 -14.44 -13.88
CA ILE A 544 26.27 -15.80 -13.80
C ILE A 544 26.78 -16.15 -15.21
N GLY A 545 28.09 -16.25 -15.40
CA GLY A 545 28.72 -16.55 -16.68
C GLY A 545 28.53 -15.47 -17.74
N GLY A 546 28.37 -14.22 -17.32
CA GLY A 546 27.99 -13.11 -18.21
C GLY A 546 26.54 -13.20 -18.69
N TYR A 547 25.70 -14.00 -18.04
CA TYR A 547 24.25 -14.04 -18.25
C TYR A 547 23.55 -13.49 -17.02
N THR A 548 22.64 -12.54 -17.21
CA THR A 548 21.90 -11.91 -16.11
C THR A 548 20.55 -12.58 -15.91
N ARG A 549 20.20 -12.86 -14.65
CA ARG A 549 18.83 -13.21 -14.23
C ARG A 549 18.44 -12.33 -13.06
N ALA A 550 17.23 -11.79 -13.07
CA ALA A 550 16.64 -11.26 -11.85
C ALA A 550 16.22 -12.45 -10.99
N ILE A 551 16.86 -12.63 -9.83
CA ILE A 551 16.64 -13.77 -8.95
C ILE A 551 16.02 -13.26 -7.66
N ALA A 552 14.90 -13.88 -7.28
CA ALA A 552 14.28 -13.68 -5.99
C ALA A 552 14.88 -14.65 -4.97
N PHE A 553 15.45 -14.12 -3.89
CA PHE A 553 16.04 -14.87 -2.79
C PHE A 553 15.23 -14.67 -1.51
N GLU A 554 14.95 -15.74 -0.78
CA GLU A 554 14.42 -15.69 0.58
C GLU A 554 15.56 -15.86 1.59
N ARG A 555 15.59 -14.99 2.62
CA ARG A 555 16.57 -15.10 3.70
C ARG A 555 16.19 -16.19 4.70
N ARG A 556 17.13 -17.10 4.96
CA ARG A 556 17.06 -18.09 6.04
C ARG A 556 18.36 -18.08 6.84
N GLY A 557 18.36 -17.35 7.95
CA GLY A 557 19.57 -17.06 8.71
C GLY A 557 20.61 -16.31 7.86
N GLN A 558 21.72 -16.97 7.53
CA GLN A 558 22.81 -16.41 6.70
C GLN A 558 22.78 -16.90 5.25
N VAL A 559 21.84 -17.79 4.90
CA VAL A 559 21.75 -18.39 3.57
C VAL A 559 20.59 -17.76 2.81
N LEU A 560 20.84 -17.40 1.55
CA LEU A 560 19.82 -16.93 0.63
C LEU A 560 19.38 -18.09 -0.27
N HIS A 561 18.08 -18.34 -0.34
CA HIS A 561 17.51 -19.42 -1.14
C HIS A 561 16.77 -18.85 -2.35
N ALA A 562 17.19 -19.20 -3.57
CA ALA A 562 16.51 -18.77 -4.77
C ALA A 562 15.09 -19.35 -4.84
N ARG A 563 14.14 -18.52 -5.28
CA ARG A 563 12.72 -18.83 -5.41
C ARG A 563 12.20 -18.69 -6.82
N HIS A 564 12.76 -17.75 -7.57
CA HIS A 564 12.30 -17.44 -8.91
C HIS A 564 13.42 -16.82 -9.73
N PHE A 565 13.45 -17.12 -11.03
CA PHE A 565 14.40 -16.58 -12.00
C PHE A 565 13.64 -15.93 -13.14
N THR A 566 14.03 -14.70 -13.46
CA THR A 566 13.48 -13.93 -14.57
C THR A 566 14.61 -13.53 -15.52
N TYR A 567 14.47 -13.81 -16.81
CA TYR A 567 15.41 -13.33 -17.82
C TYR A 567 15.32 -11.81 -17.93
N CYS A 568 16.45 -11.10 -17.83
CA CYS A 568 16.46 -9.63 -17.90
C CYS A 568 17.81 -9.07 -18.35
N GLY A 569 17.82 -7.78 -18.67
CA GLY A 569 19.03 -6.98 -18.85
C GLY A 569 18.93 -5.67 -18.05
N PHE A 570 20.05 -5.22 -17.50
CA PHE A 570 20.14 -4.01 -16.68
C PHE A 570 21.42 -3.23 -16.98
N VAL A 571 21.44 -1.94 -16.62
CA VAL A 571 22.68 -1.15 -16.58
C VAL A 571 23.66 -1.76 -15.57
N ARG A 572 24.96 -1.58 -15.78
CA ARG A 572 25.99 -2.15 -14.90
C ARG A 572 26.07 -1.41 -13.56
N ASP A 573 26.49 -2.15 -12.54
CA ASP A 573 26.89 -1.61 -11.25
C ASP A 573 28.04 -0.60 -11.37
N GLN A 574 28.08 0.31 -10.39
CA GLN A 574 29.10 1.33 -10.21
C GLN A 574 29.55 1.33 -8.75
N GLY A 575 30.59 2.10 -8.42
CA GLY A 575 31.09 2.18 -7.04
C GLY A 575 31.96 0.99 -6.65
N ARG A 576 31.90 0.58 -5.38
CA ARG A 576 32.82 -0.42 -4.80
C ARG A 576 32.67 -1.82 -5.37
N GLN A 577 31.50 -2.16 -5.89
CA GLN A 577 31.26 -3.46 -6.55
C GLN A 577 31.58 -3.44 -8.05
N ALA A 578 31.86 -2.26 -8.62
CA ALA A 578 32.21 -2.15 -10.03
C ALA A 578 33.50 -2.93 -10.31
N ARG A 579 33.44 -3.84 -11.28
CA ARG A 579 34.59 -4.65 -11.68
C ARG A 579 34.86 -4.55 -13.17
N THR A 580 36.13 -4.68 -13.53
CA THR A 580 36.52 -4.91 -14.92
C THR A 580 36.56 -6.41 -15.17
N ILE A 581 35.81 -6.88 -16.17
CA ILE A 581 35.84 -8.28 -16.58
C ILE A 581 37.19 -8.56 -17.25
N PRO A 582 37.98 -9.53 -16.76
CA PRO A 582 39.20 -9.93 -17.45
C PRO A 582 38.88 -10.39 -18.87
N ALA A 583 39.51 -9.74 -19.85
CA ALA A 583 39.28 -10.02 -21.26
C ALA A 583 40.59 -10.09 -22.04
N VAL A 584 40.65 -11.02 -22.98
CA VAL A 584 41.79 -11.19 -23.89
C VAL A 584 41.32 -10.93 -25.31
N SER A 585 41.99 -10.00 -25.99
CA SER A 585 41.81 -9.76 -27.41
C SER A 585 42.71 -10.70 -28.21
N LEU A 586 42.15 -11.36 -29.22
CA LEU A 586 42.87 -12.25 -30.13
C LEU A 586 42.74 -11.73 -31.56
N LEU A 587 43.69 -12.12 -32.41
CA LEU A 587 43.69 -11.81 -33.85
C LEU A 587 43.54 -10.31 -34.12
N GLY A 588 44.35 -9.49 -33.44
CA GLY A 588 44.32 -8.03 -33.60
C GLY A 588 42.99 -7.37 -33.15
N GLY A 589 42.24 -8.02 -32.26
CA GLY A 589 40.94 -7.54 -31.77
C GLY A 589 39.73 -8.05 -32.56
N GLY A 590 39.93 -8.97 -33.52
CA GLY A 590 38.83 -9.60 -34.24
C GLY A 590 37.96 -10.51 -33.36
N LEU A 591 38.56 -11.09 -32.31
CA LEU A 591 37.88 -11.89 -31.30
C LEU A 591 38.21 -11.38 -29.90
N ARG A 592 37.27 -11.55 -28.97
CA ARG A 592 37.45 -11.22 -27.56
C ARG A 592 36.96 -12.38 -26.68
N LEU A 593 37.84 -12.91 -25.85
CA LEU A 593 37.48 -13.83 -24.77
C LEU A 593 37.21 -13.03 -23.50
N ARG A 594 36.09 -13.29 -22.84
CA ARG A 594 35.73 -12.69 -21.54
C ARG A 594 35.64 -13.77 -20.49
N PHE A 595 36.41 -13.61 -19.42
CA PHE A 595 36.45 -14.52 -18.28
C PHE A 595 35.57 -13.95 -17.17
N GLU A 596 34.29 -14.28 -17.25
CA GLU A 596 33.25 -13.73 -16.36
C GLU A 596 33.42 -14.21 -14.91
N HIS A 597 34.18 -15.29 -14.71
CA HIS A 597 34.52 -15.89 -13.43
C HIS A 597 36.03 -16.07 -13.29
N GLY A 598 36.59 -15.65 -12.14
CA GLY A 598 38.00 -15.83 -11.82
C GLY A 598 38.96 -14.94 -12.63
N THR A 599 40.20 -15.41 -12.79
CA THR A 599 41.24 -14.74 -13.57
C THR A 599 41.26 -15.22 -15.02
N ALA A 600 41.83 -14.41 -15.91
CA ALA A 600 41.99 -14.81 -17.30
C ALA A 600 42.86 -16.08 -17.41
N ALA A 601 42.38 -17.09 -18.14
CA ALA A 601 43.18 -18.27 -18.44
C ALA A 601 44.39 -17.92 -19.34
N ALA A 602 45.44 -18.74 -19.29
CA ALA A 602 46.57 -18.58 -20.20
C ALA A 602 46.12 -18.77 -21.65
N THR A 603 46.40 -17.79 -22.51
CA THR A 603 46.02 -17.80 -23.94
C THR A 603 47.21 -17.94 -24.88
N ALA A 604 48.38 -18.32 -24.36
CA ALA A 604 49.55 -18.59 -25.18
C ALA A 604 49.24 -19.71 -26.19
N GLY A 605 49.69 -19.55 -27.43
CA GLY A 605 49.42 -20.52 -28.52
C GLY A 605 48.01 -20.51 -29.09
N LEU A 606 47.05 -19.79 -28.49
CA LEU A 606 45.65 -19.84 -28.91
C LEU A 606 45.41 -19.25 -30.31
N GLU A 607 46.14 -18.19 -30.68
CA GLU A 607 46.05 -17.64 -32.03
C GLU A 607 46.62 -18.58 -33.09
N GLU A 608 47.66 -19.36 -32.76
CA GLU A 608 48.21 -20.37 -33.65
C GLU A 608 47.20 -21.51 -33.84
N ALA A 609 46.61 -21.99 -32.75
CA ALA A 609 45.56 -22.99 -32.77
C ALA A 609 44.35 -22.57 -33.62
N LEU A 610 43.93 -21.30 -33.52
CA LEU A 610 42.86 -20.72 -34.33
C LEU A 610 43.18 -20.71 -35.84
N ARG A 611 44.45 -20.60 -36.23
CA ARG A 611 44.87 -20.70 -37.64
C ARG A 611 44.92 -22.15 -38.15
N GLY A 612 44.86 -23.12 -37.24
CA GLY A 612 44.84 -24.55 -37.55
C GLY A 612 43.47 -25.07 -38.00
N PRO A 613 43.34 -26.40 -38.21
CA PRO A 613 42.09 -27.01 -38.63
C PRO A 613 41.00 -26.89 -37.56
N ARG A 614 39.77 -26.58 -37.98
CA ARG A 614 38.58 -26.58 -37.13
C ARG A 614 38.07 -28.01 -36.96
N HIS A 615 37.83 -28.41 -35.72
CA HIS A 615 37.08 -29.60 -35.37
C HIS A 615 35.62 -29.26 -35.07
N GLU A 616 34.68 -30.13 -35.45
CA GLU A 616 33.24 -29.93 -35.24
C GLU A 616 32.62 -31.16 -34.56
N ALA A 617 31.80 -30.92 -33.55
CA ALA A 617 31.02 -31.95 -32.88
C ALA A 617 29.53 -31.56 -32.87
N ALA A 618 28.74 -32.28 -33.66
CA ALA A 618 27.29 -32.13 -33.72
C ALA A 618 26.62 -32.71 -32.45
N THR A 619 25.67 -31.98 -31.88
CA THR A 619 25.01 -32.42 -30.64
C THR A 619 23.87 -33.40 -30.90
N GLY A 620 23.25 -33.36 -32.08
CA GLY A 620 21.96 -33.98 -32.39
C GLY A 620 20.75 -33.23 -31.83
N ILE A 621 20.96 -32.13 -31.09
CA ILE A 621 19.91 -31.40 -30.40
C ILE A 621 19.46 -30.21 -31.25
N THR A 622 18.19 -30.21 -31.65
CA THR A 622 17.61 -29.15 -32.48
C THR A 622 16.59 -28.30 -31.74
N MET A 623 16.40 -27.07 -32.24
CA MET A 623 15.45 -26.09 -31.72
C MET A 623 14.70 -25.39 -32.87
N GLY A 624 13.45 -25.01 -32.61
CA GLY A 624 12.64 -24.17 -33.49
C GLY A 624 12.91 -22.69 -33.30
N ALA A 625 12.30 -21.85 -34.15
CA ALA A 625 12.39 -20.40 -34.01
C ALA A 625 11.71 -19.96 -32.70
N GLY A 626 12.34 -19.04 -31.97
CA GLY A 626 11.80 -18.53 -30.70
C GLY A 626 11.92 -19.49 -29.51
N ALA A 627 12.59 -20.64 -29.66
CA ALA A 627 12.84 -21.55 -28.56
C ALA A 627 13.70 -20.88 -27.47
N PHE A 628 13.28 -21.02 -26.21
CA PHE A 628 14.05 -20.52 -25.08
C PHE A 628 15.19 -21.49 -24.73
N PHE A 629 16.41 -20.97 -24.65
CA PHE A 629 17.61 -21.75 -24.27
C PHE A 629 18.40 -21.09 -23.12
N GLY A 630 17.76 -20.20 -22.37
CA GLY A 630 18.41 -19.48 -21.27
C GLY A 630 18.88 -20.40 -20.12
N SER A 631 18.31 -21.60 -19.98
CA SER A 631 18.79 -22.59 -19.01
C SER A 631 20.08 -23.27 -19.47
N LEU A 632 20.29 -23.48 -20.77
CA LEU A 632 21.56 -24.01 -21.32
C LEU A 632 22.72 -23.07 -21.03
N GLN A 633 22.48 -21.75 -21.15
CA GLN A 633 23.47 -20.72 -20.85
C GLN A 633 23.98 -20.84 -19.40
N LEU A 634 23.07 -20.90 -18.44
CA LEU A 634 23.40 -21.03 -17.02
C LEU A 634 24.00 -22.39 -16.69
N TYR A 635 23.46 -23.47 -17.28
CA TYR A 635 23.98 -24.82 -17.09
C TYR A 635 25.43 -24.91 -17.57
N ALA A 636 25.74 -24.43 -18.77
CA ALA A 636 27.11 -24.38 -19.28
C ALA A 636 28.01 -23.51 -18.40
N ALA A 637 27.55 -22.32 -18.02
CA ALA A 637 28.33 -21.38 -17.19
C ALA A 637 28.69 -21.91 -15.79
N THR A 638 27.87 -22.81 -15.24
CA THR A 638 28.02 -23.32 -13.87
C THR A 638 28.61 -24.73 -13.80
N THR A 639 28.56 -25.51 -14.88
CA THR A 639 29.02 -26.91 -14.89
C THR A 639 30.32 -27.14 -15.67
N LEU A 640 30.71 -26.19 -16.54
CA LEU A 640 31.93 -26.32 -17.34
C LEU A 640 33.14 -25.67 -16.65
N PRO A 641 34.24 -26.42 -16.44
CA PRO A 641 35.50 -25.83 -16.03
C PRO A 641 36.06 -24.96 -17.14
N ALA A 642 36.77 -23.88 -16.78
CA ALA A 642 37.37 -22.92 -17.71
C ALA A 642 36.38 -22.28 -18.70
N PHE A 643 35.12 -22.14 -18.28
CA PHE A 643 34.08 -21.44 -19.03
C PHE A 643 34.47 -19.97 -19.28
N CYS A 644 34.23 -19.50 -20.50
CA CYS A 644 34.36 -18.10 -20.89
C CYS A 644 33.35 -17.73 -21.98
N ARG A 645 33.28 -16.44 -22.33
CA ARG A 645 32.44 -15.94 -23.42
C ARG A 645 33.32 -15.51 -24.58
N LEU A 646 33.06 -16.05 -25.77
CA LEU A 646 33.74 -15.68 -27.01
C LEU A 646 32.85 -14.70 -27.79
N ALA A 647 33.32 -13.47 -27.97
CA ALA A 647 32.66 -12.45 -28.78
C ALA A 647 33.44 -12.20 -30.08
N ALA A 648 32.72 -12.02 -31.20
CA ALA A 648 33.30 -11.66 -32.49
C ALA A 648 33.00 -10.21 -32.86
N HIS A 649 34.05 -9.49 -33.29
CA HIS A 649 33.96 -8.09 -33.72
C HIS A 649 34.06 -7.93 -35.26
N GLN A 650 34.37 -9.01 -35.97
CA GLN A 650 34.43 -9.08 -37.44
C GLN A 650 33.12 -9.62 -38.04
N GLY A 651 32.81 -9.24 -39.29
CA GLY A 651 31.59 -9.63 -40.00
C GLY A 651 31.52 -11.11 -40.38
N PRO A 652 30.31 -11.64 -40.69
CA PRO A 652 30.14 -13.00 -41.20
C PRO A 652 31.03 -13.24 -42.44
N GLY A 653 31.75 -14.37 -42.46
CA GLY A 653 32.63 -14.75 -43.60
C GLY A 653 34.01 -14.08 -43.64
N GLN A 654 34.31 -13.16 -42.70
CA GLN A 654 35.64 -12.52 -42.58
C GLN A 654 36.42 -12.97 -41.33
N GLY A 655 35.83 -13.79 -40.46
CA GLY A 655 36.42 -14.26 -39.20
C GLY A 655 36.74 -15.75 -39.19
N VAL A 656 37.66 -16.15 -38.31
CA VAL A 656 38.08 -17.56 -38.08
C VAL A 656 36.98 -18.38 -37.38
N THR A 657 35.97 -17.71 -36.81
CA THR A 657 34.87 -18.33 -36.04
C THR A 657 33.53 -18.19 -36.74
N ALA A 658 32.59 -19.07 -36.42
CA ALA A 658 31.20 -18.99 -36.90
C ALA A 658 30.30 -18.05 -36.05
N VAL A 659 30.88 -17.33 -35.07
CA VAL A 659 30.15 -16.37 -34.23
C VAL A 659 29.85 -15.10 -35.03
N GLU A 660 28.59 -14.67 -35.06
CA GLU A 660 28.17 -13.45 -35.76
C GLU A 660 28.72 -12.19 -35.08
N LYS A 661 29.00 -11.16 -35.88
CA LYS A 661 29.43 -9.85 -35.38
C LYS A 661 28.47 -9.32 -34.33
N GLY A 662 28.98 -8.94 -33.17
CA GLY A 662 28.18 -8.38 -32.08
C GLY A 662 27.37 -9.41 -31.29
N ARG A 663 27.51 -10.70 -31.60
CA ARG A 663 27.06 -11.80 -30.75
C ARG A 663 28.23 -12.41 -29.98
N ASP A 664 27.90 -13.19 -28.98
CA ASP A 664 28.86 -14.03 -28.29
C ASP A 664 28.36 -15.47 -28.15
N ALA A 665 29.29 -16.35 -27.76
CA ALA A 665 29.07 -17.77 -27.62
C ALA A 665 29.63 -18.27 -26.27
N PRO A 666 28.97 -19.27 -25.65
CA PRO A 666 29.58 -20.10 -24.62
C PRO A 666 30.87 -20.74 -25.16
N ALA A 667 31.96 -20.67 -24.40
CA ALA A 667 33.24 -21.23 -24.79
C ALA A 667 33.98 -21.84 -23.59
N ILE A 668 34.93 -22.73 -23.87
CA ILE A 668 35.88 -23.28 -22.91
C ILE A 668 37.29 -23.20 -23.47
N VAL A 669 38.24 -22.83 -22.61
CA VAL A 669 39.65 -22.70 -22.96
C VAL A 669 40.44 -23.86 -22.34
N GLY A 670 41.27 -24.51 -23.16
CA GLY A 670 42.28 -25.47 -22.74
C GLY A 670 43.68 -24.94 -22.99
N ASP A 671 44.69 -25.79 -22.85
CA ASP A 671 46.07 -25.41 -23.16
C ASP A 671 46.23 -25.24 -24.68
N ALA A 672 46.56 -24.01 -25.10
CA ALA A 672 46.59 -23.58 -26.51
C ALA A 672 45.39 -24.08 -27.35
N SER A 673 44.20 -24.23 -26.73
CA SER A 673 43.03 -24.84 -27.38
C SER A 673 41.75 -24.10 -26.98
N LEU A 674 40.80 -24.01 -27.90
CA LEU A 674 39.52 -23.32 -27.70
C LEU A 674 38.38 -24.17 -28.25
N ALA A 675 37.28 -24.29 -27.51
CA ALA A 675 36.02 -24.74 -28.07
C ALA A 675 34.89 -23.77 -27.75
N TYR A 676 33.95 -23.58 -28.66
CA TYR A 676 32.78 -22.73 -28.48
C TYR A 676 31.54 -23.31 -29.13
N LEU A 677 30.38 -22.91 -28.61
CA LEU A 677 29.08 -23.43 -29.02
C LEU A 677 28.37 -22.45 -29.98
N VAL A 678 27.93 -22.94 -31.13
CA VAL A 678 27.12 -22.21 -32.11
C VAL A 678 25.87 -23.00 -32.48
N HIS A 679 24.90 -22.32 -33.09
CA HIS A 679 23.75 -22.98 -33.69
C HIS A 679 23.82 -22.90 -35.22
N VAL A 680 23.70 -24.03 -35.89
CA VAL A 680 23.74 -24.15 -37.35
C VAL A 680 22.33 -24.44 -37.85
N GLN A 681 21.86 -23.71 -38.85
CA GLN A 681 20.53 -23.96 -39.41
C GLN A 681 20.50 -25.29 -40.17
N THR A 682 19.69 -26.23 -39.72
CA THR A 682 19.54 -27.57 -40.33
C THR A 682 18.28 -27.72 -41.17
N ARG A 683 17.28 -26.86 -40.96
CA ARG A 683 16.07 -26.79 -41.79
C ARG A 683 15.75 -25.34 -42.18
N TYR A 684 15.49 -25.15 -43.47
CA TYR A 684 15.16 -23.86 -44.08
C TYR A 684 13.67 -23.79 -44.43
N GLY A 685 13.09 -22.59 -44.43
CA GLY A 685 11.71 -22.33 -44.78
C GLY A 685 11.37 -20.84 -44.68
N GLU A 686 10.26 -20.43 -45.28
CA GLU A 686 9.84 -19.01 -45.28
C GLU A 686 9.26 -18.58 -43.93
N ARG A 687 8.50 -19.47 -43.26
CA ARG A 687 7.86 -19.17 -41.97
C ARG A 687 8.72 -19.62 -40.78
N PRO A 688 8.68 -18.94 -39.62
CA PRO A 688 9.48 -19.29 -38.45
C PRO A 688 9.34 -20.76 -38.00
N GLN A 689 8.13 -21.32 -38.06
CA GLN A 689 7.85 -22.71 -37.67
C GLN A 689 8.54 -23.75 -38.55
N ASP A 690 8.90 -23.39 -39.78
CA ASP A 690 9.52 -24.30 -40.76
C ASP A 690 11.06 -24.34 -40.60
N LYS A 691 11.63 -23.43 -39.81
CA LYS A 691 13.08 -23.33 -39.56
C LYS A 691 13.50 -24.17 -38.34
N ARG A 692 14.67 -24.81 -38.42
CA ARG A 692 15.30 -25.53 -37.31
C ARG A 692 16.80 -25.26 -37.27
N TRP A 693 17.34 -25.21 -36.07
CA TRP A 693 18.77 -25.07 -35.82
C TRP A 693 19.26 -26.18 -34.92
N GLU A 694 20.46 -26.68 -35.16
CA GLU A 694 21.16 -27.64 -34.32
C GLU A 694 22.29 -26.94 -33.56
N TRP A 695 22.49 -27.30 -32.29
CA TRP A 695 23.68 -26.90 -31.55
C TRP A 695 24.91 -27.69 -32.02
N VAL A 696 26.00 -27.00 -32.32
CA VAL A 696 27.26 -27.58 -32.78
C VAL A 696 28.43 -26.95 -32.02
N ALA A 697 29.34 -27.77 -31.51
CA ALA A 697 30.58 -27.30 -30.91
C ALA A 697 31.67 -27.21 -31.97
N HIS A 698 32.32 -26.05 -32.08
CA HIS A 698 33.50 -25.85 -32.91
C HIS A 698 34.72 -25.74 -32.00
N ALA A 699 35.83 -26.37 -32.38
CA ALA A 699 37.05 -26.34 -31.59
C ALA A 699 38.35 -26.29 -32.41
N PHE A 700 39.41 -25.85 -31.74
CA PHE A 700 40.73 -25.58 -32.31
C PHE A 700 41.83 -26.00 -31.32
N GLY A 701 43.02 -26.30 -31.84
CA GLY A 701 44.17 -26.77 -31.05
C GLY A 701 44.18 -28.27 -30.79
N GLU A 702 45.26 -28.78 -30.19
CA GLU A 702 45.45 -30.22 -29.96
C GLU A 702 44.38 -30.82 -29.04
N GLN A 703 43.88 -30.06 -28.07
CA GLN A 703 42.79 -30.51 -27.19
C GLN A 703 41.40 -30.29 -27.81
N GLY A 704 41.33 -29.70 -29.00
CA GLY A 704 40.10 -29.29 -29.69
C GLY A 704 39.03 -30.40 -29.74
N PRO A 705 39.33 -31.62 -30.24
CA PRO A 705 38.34 -32.70 -30.28
C PRO A 705 37.75 -33.07 -28.92
N ARG A 706 38.58 -33.09 -27.88
CA ARG A 706 38.14 -33.37 -26.50
C ARG A 706 37.22 -32.27 -25.97
N LEU A 707 37.60 -31.00 -26.20
CA LEU A 707 36.82 -29.85 -25.75
C LEU A 707 35.49 -29.71 -26.51
N ALA A 708 35.47 -30.01 -27.81
CA ALA A 708 34.24 -30.04 -28.61
C ALA A 708 33.25 -31.08 -28.08
N GLU A 709 33.72 -32.31 -27.82
CA GLU A 709 32.87 -33.36 -27.27
C GLU A 709 32.40 -33.01 -25.85
N GLN A 710 33.23 -32.34 -25.04
CA GLN A 710 32.83 -31.86 -23.71
C GLN A 710 31.67 -30.85 -23.79
N LEU A 711 31.73 -29.87 -24.71
CA LEU A 711 30.61 -28.96 -24.97
C LEU A 711 29.39 -29.71 -25.49
N ALA A 712 29.57 -30.62 -26.45
CA ALA A 712 28.46 -31.37 -27.03
C ALA A 712 27.77 -32.26 -25.99
N ALA A 713 28.53 -32.95 -25.14
CA ALA A 713 28.01 -33.74 -24.03
C ALA A 713 27.25 -32.87 -23.01
N THR A 714 27.69 -31.64 -22.77
CA THR A 714 27.00 -30.69 -21.90
C THR A 714 25.63 -30.32 -22.46
N VAL A 715 25.53 -30.05 -23.77
CA VAL A 715 24.24 -29.78 -24.43
C VAL A 715 23.32 -30.99 -24.36
N ARG A 716 23.84 -32.20 -24.63
CA ARG A 716 23.06 -33.45 -24.54
C ARG A 716 22.58 -33.73 -23.11
N ALA A 717 23.39 -33.41 -22.09
CA ALA A 717 23.01 -33.57 -20.69
C ALA A 717 21.93 -32.54 -20.28
N TRP A 718 22.07 -31.29 -20.71
CA TRP A 718 21.04 -30.25 -20.53
C TRP A 718 19.72 -30.65 -21.18
N ASP A 719 19.75 -31.13 -22.43
CA ASP A 719 18.57 -31.59 -23.16
C ASP A 719 17.84 -32.72 -22.42
N ARG A 720 18.61 -33.68 -21.89
CA ARG A 720 18.08 -34.86 -21.19
C ARG A 720 17.48 -34.55 -19.82
N HIS A 721 18.07 -33.62 -19.07
CA HIS A 721 17.77 -33.46 -17.65
C HIS A 721 17.15 -32.10 -17.28
N VAL A 722 17.33 -31.06 -18.09
CA VAL A 722 16.99 -29.67 -17.73
C VAL A 722 15.97 -29.06 -18.69
N ARG A 723 16.05 -29.37 -20.00
CA ARG A 723 15.10 -28.87 -21.01
C ARG A 723 13.75 -29.54 -20.82
N ALA A 724 12.66 -28.76 -20.79
CA ALA A 724 11.31 -29.31 -20.79
C ALA A 724 10.84 -29.66 -22.21
N ASP A 725 9.94 -30.64 -22.31
CA ASP A 725 9.45 -31.19 -23.59
C ASP A 725 8.77 -30.15 -24.49
N ASP A 726 8.10 -29.15 -23.91
CA ASP A 726 7.35 -28.14 -24.65
C ASP A 726 8.19 -26.91 -25.07
N ASN A 727 9.47 -26.86 -24.68
CA ASN A 727 10.40 -25.74 -24.94
C ASN A 727 9.89 -24.36 -24.44
N SER A 728 8.81 -24.34 -23.66
CA SER A 728 8.13 -23.15 -23.14
C SER A 728 8.39 -22.93 -21.65
N ARG A 729 8.85 -23.97 -20.95
CA ARG A 729 9.26 -23.94 -19.54
C ARG A 729 10.65 -24.56 -19.39
N HIS A 730 11.36 -24.19 -18.33
CA HIS A 730 12.67 -24.75 -17.98
C HIS A 730 12.69 -25.08 -16.50
N ALA A 731 13.44 -26.11 -16.13
CA ALA A 731 13.78 -26.34 -14.73
C ALA A 731 14.90 -25.37 -14.33
N ASP A 732 14.56 -24.38 -13.50
CA ASP A 732 15.56 -23.55 -12.84
C ASP A 732 16.42 -24.40 -11.89
N PRO A 733 17.70 -24.06 -11.69
CA PRO A 733 18.52 -24.73 -10.71
C PRO A 733 18.02 -24.42 -9.30
N VAL A 734 18.16 -25.38 -8.39
CA VAL A 734 18.10 -25.04 -6.96
C VAL A 734 19.39 -24.29 -6.64
N LEU A 735 19.26 -23.02 -6.27
CA LEU A 735 20.38 -22.14 -5.93
C LEU A 735 20.31 -21.71 -4.47
N THR A 736 21.41 -21.91 -3.75
CA THR A 736 21.64 -21.32 -2.43
C THR A 736 22.88 -20.46 -2.45
N VAL A 737 22.86 -19.33 -1.76
CA VAL A 737 24.00 -18.42 -1.65
C VAL A 737 24.43 -18.32 -0.19
N HIS A 738 25.71 -18.61 0.04
CA HIS A 738 26.35 -18.66 1.35
C HIS A 738 27.38 -17.52 1.47
N PRO A 739 27.72 -17.06 2.69
CA PRO A 739 28.82 -16.13 2.90
C PRO A 739 30.15 -16.68 2.34
N ALA A 740 31.01 -15.82 1.79
CA ALA A 740 32.31 -16.21 1.20
C ALA A 740 33.17 -17.09 2.11
N GLY A 741 33.15 -16.84 3.43
CA GLY A 741 33.92 -17.60 4.41
C GLY A 741 33.34 -18.97 4.80
N THR A 742 32.26 -19.43 4.17
CA THR A 742 31.62 -20.72 4.52
C THR A 742 32.52 -21.88 4.10
N PRO A 743 32.96 -22.79 5.00
CA PRO A 743 33.79 -23.94 4.66
C PRO A 743 33.09 -24.92 3.69
N ASP A 744 33.87 -25.57 2.82
CA ASP A 744 33.36 -26.57 1.86
C ASP A 744 32.52 -27.68 2.52
N ALA A 745 32.90 -28.10 3.73
CA ALA A 745 32.19 -29.14 4.48
C ALA A 745 30.77 -28.73 4.93
N LEU A 746 30.45 -27.43 4.92
CA LEU A 746 29.14 -26.90 5.28
C LEU A 746 28.28 -26.53 4.06
N LEU A 747 28.85 -26.60 2.85
CA LEU A 747 28.08 -26.37 1.64
C LEU A 747 27.22 -27.60 1.28
N PRO A 748 25.99 -27.39 0.76
CA PRO A 748 25.24 -28.49 0.18
C PRO A 748 25.98 -29.05 -1.06
N ALA A 749 25.67 -30.29 -1.42
CA ALA A 749 26.19 -30.86 -2.67
C ALA A 749 25.69 -30.04 -3.87
N GLY A 750 26.58 -29.76 -4.83
CA GLY A 750 26.26 -29.02 -6.04
C GLY A 750 27.51 -28.47 -6.74
N ASP A 751 27.31 -27.82 -7.88
CA ASP A 751 28.34 -27.08 -8.58
C ASP A 751 28.54 -25.71 -7.88
N VAL A 752 29.73 -25.46 -7.34
CA VAL A 752 30.04 -24.27 -6.54
C VAL A 752 30.69 -23.20 -7.41
N LEU A 753 30.19 -21.98 -7.31
CA LEU A 753 30.76 -20.78 -7.92
C LEU A 753 31.10 -19.76 -6.83
N ASP A 754 32.41 -19.55 -6.63
CA ASP A 754 32.92 -18.60 -5.66
C ASP A 754 32.99 -17.18 -6.24
N LYS A 755 32.52 -16.22 -5.44
CA LYS A 755 32.63 -14.77 -5.67
C LYS A 755 33.32 -14.13 -4.46
N GLU A 756 33.51 -12.81 -4.49
CA GLU A 756 34.26 -12.10 -3.45
C GLU A 756 33.54 -12.13 -2.10
N HIS A 757 32.22 -11.97 -2.11
CA HIS A 757 31.42 -11.85 -0.88
C HIS A 757 30.49 -13.05 -0.65
N CYS A 758 30.33 -13.92 -1.63
CA CYS A 758 29.46 -15.08 -1.51
C CYS A 758 29.93 -16.31 -2.29
N ARG A 759 29.39 -17.47 -1.91
CA ARG A 759 29.54 -18.76 -2.60
C ARG A 759 28.17 -19.20 -3.09
N LEU A 760 28.00 -19.35 -4.39
CA LEU A 760 26.77 -19.81 -5.00
C LEU A 760 26.86 -21.32 -5.20
N VAL A 761 25.86 -22.06 -4.73
CA VAL A 761 25.79 -23.50 -4.93
C VAL A 761 24.60 -23.83 -5.81
N PHE A 762 24.88 -24.34 -7.00
CA PHE A 762 23.89 -24.74 -7.99
C PHE A 762 23.66 -26.24 -7.93
N ARG A 763 22.39 -26.64 -7.87
CA ARG A 763 21.97 -28.02 -8.01
C ARG A 763 21.07 -28.15 -9.23
N TRP A 764 21.59 -28.86 -10.22
CA TRP A 764 20.88 -29.16 -11.46
C TRP A 764 20.28 -30.57 -11.41
N PRO A 765 19.07 -30.76 -11.96
CA PRO A 765 18.51 -32.09 -12.13
C PRO A 765 19.48 -33.02 -12.88
N GLY A 766 19.61 -34.27 -12.41
CA GLY A 766 20.52 -35.26 -13.02
C GLY A 766 22.00 -35.09 -12.66
N ARG A 767 22.36 -34.08 -11.83
CA ARG A 767 23.72 -33.86 -11.29
C ARG A 767 23.79 -33.99 -9.76
N ASP A 768 22.83 -34.67 -9.14
CA ASP A 768 22.70 -34.81 -7.67
C ASP A 768 23.74 -35.72 -7.00
N ALA A 769 24.74 -36.23 -7.71
CA ALA A 769 25.81 -37.08 -7.16
C ALA A 769 27.13 -36.31 -7.05
N LEU A 770 27.61 -36.15 -5.81
CA LEU A 770 28.94 -35.70 -5.35
C LEU A 770 29.85 -35.12 -6.45
N ALA A 771 30.01 -33.79 -6.46
CA ALA A 771 31.15 -33.17 -7.10
C ALA A 771 32.42 -33.81 -6.53
N LEU A 772 33.26 -34.40 -7.40
CA LEU A 772 34.57 -34.91 -7.01
C LEU A 772 35.35 -33.75 -6.39
N ARG A 773 35.77 -33.92 -5.13
CA ARG A 773 36.58 -32.96 -4.36
C ARG A 773 37.75 -32.48 -5.21
N PRO A 774 38.09 -31.18 -5.23
CA PRO A 774 39.38 -30.74 -5.71
C PRO A 774 40.46 -31.44 -4.89
N VAL A 775 41.39 -32.12 -5.57
CA VAL A 775 42.57 -32.70 -4.94
C VAL A 775 43.38 -31.56 -4.31
N GLU A 776 43.62 -31.64 -3.00
CA GLU A 776 44.60 -30.77 -2.32
C GLU A 776 45.93 -30.87 -3.05
N ARG A 777 46.39 -29.76 -3.66
CA ARG A 777 47.81 -29.63 -3.99
C ARG A 777 48.53 -29.35 -2.69
N HIS A 778 49.17 -30.37 -2.13
CA HIS A 778 50.14 -30.18 -1.05
C HIS A 778 51.15 -29.12 -1.45
N GLY A 779 51.30 -28.11 -0.60
CA GLY A 779 52.26 -27.03 -0.75
C GLY A 779 53.67 -27.59 -0.87
N ALA A 780 54.42 -27.01 -1.80
CA ALA A 780 55.87 -27.18 -1.84
C ALA A 780 56.45 -26.61 -0.54
N ASP A 781 57.26 -27.42 0.11
CA ASP A 781 57.99 -27.12 1.34
C ASP A 781 58.68 -25.75 1.28
N ALA A 782 58.44 -24.95 2.33
CA ALA A 782 59.26 -23.81 2.67
C ALA A 782 60.66 -24.31 3.04
N VAL A 783 61.61 -24.20 2.12
CA VAL A 783 63.03 -24.33 2.42
C VAL A 783 63.45 -23.07 3.20
N THR A 784 63.66 -23.26 4.49
CA THR A 784 64.38 -22.33 5.37
C THR A 784 65.88 -22.33 5.04
N GLY A 785 66.44 -21.14 4.86
CA GLY A 785 67.88 -20.83 4.87
C GLY A 785 68.07 -19.48 4.19
N GLY A 786 68.65 -18.43 4.78
CA GLY A 786 69.61 -18.34 5.87
C GLY A 786 70.67 -17.35 5.40
N VAL A 787 70.80 -16.23 6.13
CA VAL A 787 71.63 -15.02 5.91
C VAL A 787 71.00 -13.93 5.06
#